data_AF-I0I9S7-F1
#
_entry.id   AF-I0I9S7-F1
#
_cell.length_a   1.000
_cell.length_b   1.000
_cell.length_c   1.000
_cell.angle_alpha   90.00
_cell.angle_beta   90.00
_cell.angle_gamma   90.00
#
_symmetry.space_group_name_H-M   'P 1'
#
loop_
_entity.id
_entity.type
_entity.pdbx_description
1 polymer ?
#
loop_
_entity_poly.entity_id
_entity_poly.type
_entity_poly.pdbx_seq_one_letter_code
_entity_poly.pdbx_strand_id
1 'polypeptide(L)'
;MSDLSSPQSTVPSWLRRFRPSRDPYLWALLVLAFLYGVIFTRLAWEMHAGMRTHRSDLGQIDQAIWNSSRGRLLTQTDNGFEAIRLTDHVEPILVLISPIYWLWDDVRAILLLQAAAAAIGVLPLYRLALRRCEAVLSRRERLQVWRLEPLQQQARPLAFALGVAYLLAPQLQSALLTEFHAAPLAVPLVLWAFWAVDAQRWRQFVVAALLVASVKEEMALLAAGLGAWAMWRAGWEGGTWKRWLPGALVLGVSFLWFFIATFLIVPAHAVLIYDAAESIYFQRYGALGNSPFDILKNLATRPDLVLQIAGEPPRTAYLVGLLVIFAWLPVLGAEIVLLSAPLLLANLLSAYPAQYYGEFHYSAPLVAYMGAAAAYGLGRLWRWTTKRLERSSPAFQHLPARGAGTMALVALVQNARTALTPIAVLALVTWVLAWSVGNYLYNGRGPLGGRYDPTPITAHHRLLERFVAQIPPEARVTATAGVHPHVSHRRYVYQFPLGLDAPTPPTERAQWALLDVTTNTDMAPGDLKAQVDAMLAGEWGVVDAADGFLLLAEGAKEKEIPETFYTFTLINQEKAPDVPLQLLSITAEDWPRWRQTKLVLEWLVGVGYDPTLTPPTALLKTPQQEVIATLESVAPPALVWRPPSQWQPGERVRVTTLGLFLPRTTIVEASGTEQRPAAIFHRLSNGQLVRLPDDLRMAVDLGAALAGVGIRPLRAGEAQFQMPETKKSVELRVWVAERNLHPGDNLDLWLRWGASEWPTPLSIFVHVRRNGETVAQADGAPRFWPAAEGFINDWRQVTLPADLPPDGEWTLAVGVYNPQSGARMTLENGEDELRIGPLRVMPAPPPDQACALIPQSCAGR
;
A
#
# COMPACT_ATOMS: atom_id res chain seq x y z
N MET A 1 50.87 64.69 14.91
CA MET A 1 50.18 64.28 16.15
C MET A 1 48.71 64.56 15.92
N SER A 2 47.73 63.67 15.89
CA SER A 2 47.53 62.25 16.26
C SER A 2 46.18 61.89 15.64
N ASP A 3 46.09 61.00 14.65
CA ASP A 3 45.71 59.57 14.79
C ASP A 3 44.51 59.29 15.71
N LEU A 4 43.35 58.99 15.11
CA LEU A 4 42.27 58.19 15.71
C LEU A 4 41.64 57.35 14.59
N SER A 5 42.26 56.20 14.36
CA SER A 5 41.78 55.09 13.53
C SER A 5 40.66 54.33 14.24
N SER A 6 39.57 54.05 13.51
CA SER A 6 38.50 53.16 13.95
C SER A 6 38.90 51.69 13.74
N PRO A 7 38.51 50.77 14.64
CA PRO A 7 38.93 49.38 14.53
C PRO A 7 38.14 48.68 13.42
N GLN A 8 38.82 48.37 12.31
CA GLN A 8 38.33 47.45 11.30
C GLN A 8 38.21 46.06 11.94
N SER A 9 36.99 45.65 12.27
CA SER A 9 36.70 44.28 12.69
C SER A 9 37.02 43.30 11.55
N THR A 10 38.14 42.59 11.67
CA THR A 10 38.59 41.52 10.79
C THR A 10 37.82 40.24 11.08
N VAL A 11 36.56 40.16 10.63
CA VAL A 11 35.83 38.89 10.64
C VAL A 11 36.26 38.07 9.41
N PRO A 12 36.79 36.84 9.58
CA PRO A 12 37.24 35.98 8.48
C PRO A 12 36.15 35.73 7.41
N SER A 13 36.53 35.69 6.13
CA SER A 13 35.61 35.54 4.99
C SER A 13 34.80 34.24 5.00
N TRP A 14 35.25 33.19 5.69
CA TRP A 14 34.52 31.92 5.85
C TRP A 14 33.35 32.03 6.85
N LEU A 15 33.41 32.92 7.83
CA LEU A 15 32.31 33.22 8.76
C LEU A 15 31.19 34.05 8.08
N ARG A 16 31.49 34.82 7.02
CA ARG A 16 30.46 35.50 6.20
C ARG A 16 29.64 34.54 5.33
N ARG A 17 30.13 33.31 5.08
CA ARG A 17 29.41 32.29 4.28
C ARG A 17 28.30 31.57 5.06
N PHE A 18 28.25 31.71 6.38
CA PHE A 18 27.23 31.12 7.25
C PHE A 18 26.28 32.18 7.82
N ARG A 19 25.80 33.12 7.01
CA ARG A 19 24.56 33.80 7.38
C ARG A 19 23.42 32.80 7.19
N PRO A 20 22.69 32.40 8.25
CA PRO A 20 21.51 31.57 8.07
C PRO A 20 20.59 32.26 7.07
N SER A 21 20.05 31.47 6.14
CA SER A 21 19.08 31.97 5.16
C SER A 21 17.98 32.71 5.91
N ARG A 22 17.68 33.96 5.53
CA ARG A 22 16.53 34.71 6.06
C ARG A 22 15.21 34.31 5.40
N ASP A 23 15.18 33.17 4.70
CA ASP A 23 14.02 32.68 3.98
C ASP A 23 13.12 31.84 4.90
N PRO A 24 11.99 32.39 5.40
CA PRO A 24 11.11 31.68 6.32
C PRO A 24 10.45 30.45 5.67
N TYR A 25 10.25 30.46 4.35
CA TYR A 25 9.66 29.34 3.62
C TYR A 25 10.59 28.14 3.59
N LEU A 26 11.89 28.38 3.42
CA LEU A 26 12.89 27.31 3.49
C LEU A 26 12.95 26.69 4.89
N TRP A 27 12.90 27.51 5.95
CA TRP A 27 12.87 27.00 7.33
C TRP A 27 11.61 26.21 7.63
N ALA A 28 10.45 26.72 7.24
CA ALA A 28 9.18 25.98 7.37
C ALA A 28 9.25 24.64 6.61
N LEU A 29 9.81 24.63 5.40
CA LEU A 29 9.96 23.42 4.60
C LEU A 29 10.95 22.42 5.22
N LEU A 30 12.03 22.90 5.84
CA LEU A 30 12.97 22.06 6.59
C LEU A 30 12.29 21.41 7.81
N VAL A 31 11.46 22.16 8.53
CA VAL A 31 10.65 21.61 9.63
C VAL A 31 9.69 20.54 9.10
N LEU A 32 8.99 20.80 7.99
CA LEU A 32 8.11 19.82 7.36
C LEU A 32 8.86 18.57 6.87
N ALA A 33 10.05 18.73 6.29
CA ALA A 33 10.88 17.61 5.85
C ALA A 33 11.39 16.79 7.04
N PHE A 34 11.77 17.45 8.14
CA PHE A 34 12.14 16.77 9.38
C PHE A 34 10.96 15.98 9.96
N LEU A 35 9.77 16.59 10.06
CA LEU A 35 8.56 15.92 10.53
C LEU A 35 8.19 14.73 9.63
N TYR A 36 8.27 14.91 8.31
CA TYR A 36 8.10 13.82 7.34
C TYR A 36 9.09 12.68 7.61
N GLY A 37 10.38 12.98 7.77
CA GLY A 37 11.41 12.00 8.08
C GLY A 37 11.11 11.23 9.37
N VAL A 38 10.73 11.93 10.45
CA VAL A 38 10.36 11.31 11.74
C VAL A 38 9.13 10.41 11.59
N ILE A 39 8.07 10.89 10.95
CA ILE A 39 6.82 10.15 10.77
C ILE A 39 7.06 8.86 9.98
N PHE A 40 7.68 8.95 8.81
CA PHE A 40 7.87 7.78 7.95
C PHE A 40 8.94 6.82 8.47
N THR A 41 9.94 7.31 9.20
CA THR A 41 10.87 6.43 9.93
C THR A 41 10.12 5.65 11.00
N ARG A 42 9.30 6.33 11.81
CA ARG A 42 8.51 5.68 12.87
C ARG A 42 7.56 4.63 12.29
N LEU A 43 6.83 4.97 11.23
CA LEU A 43 5.92 4.02 10.57
C LEU A 43 6.66 2.82 9.97
N ALA A 44 7.84 3.03 9.36
CA ALA A 44 8.67 1.92 8.86
C ALA A 44 9.20 1.04 10.00
N TRP A 45 9.60 1.63 11.13
CA TRP A 45 10.00 0.87 12.33
C TRP A 45 8.83 0.13 12.97
N GLU A 46 7.62 0.69 12.96
CA GLU A 46 6.41 0.02 13.44
C GLU A 46 6.04 -1.17 12.52
N MET A 47 6.22 -1.05 11.21
CA MET A 47 6.10 -2.20 10.28
C MET A 47 7.11 -3.29 10.62
N HIS A 48 8.38 -2.94 10.84
CA HIS A 48 9.40 -3.89 11.23
C HIS A 48 9.09 -4.53 12.58
N ALA A 49 8.83 -3.74 13.63
CA ALA A 49 8.51 -4.23 14.96
C ALA A 49 7.23 -5.07 15.01
N GLY A 50 6.27 -4.82 14.11
CA GLY A 50 5.06 -5.64 13.95
C GLY A 50 5.23 -6.85 13.03
N MET A 51 6.47 -7.24 12.71
CA MET A 51 6.81 -8.37 11.83
C MET A 51 6.13 -8.31 10.45
N ARG A 52 5.95 -7.10 9.90
CA ARG A 52 5.42 -6.85 8.55
C ARG A 52 6.52 -6.50 7.54
N THR A 53 7.76 -6.87 7.85
CA THR A 53 8.90 -6.82 6.95
C THR A 53 9.37 -8.25 6.70
N HIS A 54 9.85 -8.57 5.51
CA HIS A 54 10.06 -9.97 5.12
C HIS A 54 11.46 -10.24 4.57
N ARG A 55 11.82 -11.53 4.53
CA ARG A 55 13.07 -12.02 3.95
C ARG A 55 13.32 -11.53 2.52
N SER A 56 12.31 -11.62 1.65
CA SER A 56 12.44 -11.36 0.20
C SER A 56 12.76 -9.91 -0.16
N ASP A 57 12.41 -8.94 0.68
CA ASP A 57 12.71 -7.52 0.46
C ASP A 57 13.74 -7.04 1.49
N LEU A 58 13.32 -6.69 2.72
CA LEU A 58 14.20 -6.10 3.72
C LEU A 58 15.35 -7.03 4.12
N GLY A 59 15.06 -8.29 4.46
CA GLY A 59 16.03 -9.20 5.09
C GLY A 59 17.25 -9.48 4.20
N GLN A 60 17.02 -9.80 2.92
CA GLN A 60 18.09 -10.06 1.97
C GLN A 60 18.92 -8.80 1.64
N ILE A 61 18.27 -7.63 1.51
CA ILE A 61 18.95 -6.37 1.18
C ILE A 61 19.81 -5.92 2.36
N ASP A 62 19.24 -5.95 3.56
CA ASP A 62 19.93 -5.62 4.80
C ASP A 62 21.15 -6.52 5.01
N GLN A 63 21.02 -7.83 4.83
CA GLN A 63 22.15 -8.76 4.91
C GLN A 63 23.27 -8.41 3.91
N ALA A 64 22.92 -8.07 2.66
CA ALA A 64 23.89 -7.69 1.63
C ALA A 64 24.65 -6.39 1.98
N ILE A 65 23.95 -5.39 2.51
CA ILE A 65 24.57 -4.14 2.99
C ILE A 65 25.44 -4.43 4.21
N TRP A 66 24.95 -5.25 5.14
CA TRP A 66 25.66 -5.59 6.37
C TRP A 66 26.97 -6.32 6.08
N ASN A 67 26.93 -7.36 5.24
CA ASN A 67 28.13 -8.07 4.81
C ASN A 67 29.12 -7.14 4.07
N SER A 68 28.63 -6.20 3.28
CA SER A 68 29.48 -5.20 2.62
C SER A 68 30.24 -4.33 3.64
N SER A 69 29.59 -3.96 4.75
CA SER A 69 30.22 -3.22 5.85
C SER A 69 31.34 -4.00 6.56
N ARG A 70 31.35 -5.34 6.39
CA ARG A 70 32.34 -6.28 6.93
C ARG A 70 33.35 -6.76 5.87
N GLY A 71 33.37 -6.15 4.68
CA GLY A 71 34.31 -6.50 3.60
C GLY A 71 33.84 -7.62 2.67
N ARG A 72 32.65 -8.19 2.87
CA ARG A 72 32.02 -9.19 2.00
C ARG A 72 31.02 -8.51 1.08
N LEU A 73 31.52 -7.97 -0.04
CA LEU A 73 30.76 -7.08 -0.91
C LEU A 73 29.52 -7.77 -1.50
N LEU A 74 28.35 -7.24 -1.19
CA LEU A 74 27.03 -7.64 -1.68
C LEU A 74 26.68 -9.13 -1.47
N THR A 75 27.35 -9.78 -0.52
CA THR A 75 27.11 -11.19 -0.19
C THR A 75 25.83 -11.34 0.64
N GLN A 76 24.99 -12.31 0.29
CA GLN A 76 23.74 -12.63 0.99
C GLN A 76 23.56 -14.15 1.06
N THR A 77 22.54 -14.60 1.76
CA THR A 77 22.09 -16.00 1.74
C THR A 77 20.84 -16.10 0.88
N ASP A 78 20.93 -16.87 -0.21
CA ASP A 78 19.79 -17.14 -1.08
C ASP A 78 19.63 -18.64 -1.35
N ASN A 79 18.39 -19.11 -1.43
CA ASN A 79 18.02 -20.51 -1.71
C ASN A 79 18.83 -21.58 -0.94
N GLY A 80 19.23 -21.30 0.29
CA GLY A 80 19.94 -22.25 1.15
C GLY A 80 21.48 -22.18 1.08
N PHE A 81 22.07 -21.24 0.34
CA PHE A 81 23.54 -21.13 0.19
C PHE A 81 24.02 -19.67 0.17
N GLU A 82 25.35 -19.47 0.23
CA GLU A 82 25.97 -18.15 0.06
C GLU A 82 25.83 -17.69 -1.40
N ALA A 83 25.15 -16.58 -1.60
CA ALA A 83 24.92 -15.95 -2.89
C ALA A 83 25.50 -14.53 -2.91
N ILE A 84 25.52 -13.94 -4.10
CA ILE A 84 25.83 -12.52 -4.29
C ILE A 84 24.64 -11.85 -4.91
N ARG A 85 24.27 -10.67 -4.42
CA ARG A 85 23.07 -9.94 -4.87
C ARG A 85 23.04 -9.61 -6.36
N LEU A 86 24.22 -9.67 -7.02
CA LEU A 86 24.40 -9.51 -8.46
C LEU A 86 23.66 -10.57 -9.30
N THR A 87 23.14 -11.64 -8.70
CA THR A 87 22.23 -12.62 -9.35
C THR A 87 20.93 -11.98 -9.81
N ASP A 88 20.41 -11.03 -9.03
CA ASP A 88 19.10 -10.41 -9.27
C ASP A 88 19.26 -8.97 -9.77
N HIS A 89 20.09 -8.19 -9.07
CA HIS A 89 20.23 -6.75 -9.27
C HIS A 89 21.67 -6.27 -9.02
N VAL A 90 22.09 -5.25 -9.77
CA VAL A 90 23.40 -4.61 -9.63
C VAL A 90 23.21 -3.25 -8.96
N GLU A 91 23.34 -3.24 -7.62
CA GLU A 91 23.09 -2.06 -6.77
C GLU A 91 24.37 -1.57 -6.03
N PRO A 92 25.40 -1.03 -6.71
CA PRO A 92 26.62 -0.56 -6.05
C PRO A 92 26.41 0.48 -4.94
N ILE A 93 25.31 1.23 -4.98
CA ILE A 93 24.95 2.18 -3.92
C ILE A 93 24.87 1.50 -2.55
N LEU A 94 24.49 0.22 -2.50
CA LEU A 94 24.39 -0.54 -1.25
C LEU A 94 25.75 -0.67 -0.56
N VAL A 95 26.84 -0.81 -1.33
CA VAL A 95 28.21 -0.78 -0.78
C VAL A 95 28.55 0.60 -0.23
N LEU A 96 28.17 1.67 -0.94
CA LEU A 96 28.46 3.05 -0.53
C LEU A 96 27.74 3.46 0.76
N ILE A 97 26.54 2.93 1.00
CA ILE A 97 25.78 3.19 2.23
C ILE A 97 26.13 2.23 3.37
N SER A 98 26.81 1.11 3.09
CA SER A 98 27.15 0.10 4.10
C SER A 98 27.92 0.60 5.34
N PRO A 99 28.75 1.68 5.28
CA PRO A 99 29.34 2.26 6.48
C PRO A 99 28.32 2.78 7.52
N ILE A 100 27.03 2.87 7.18
CA ILE A 100 25.98 3.21 8.15
C ILE A 100 25.95 2.24 9.34
N TYR A 101 26.27 0.96 9.13
CA TYR A 101 26.31 -0.03 10.20
C TYR A 101 27.54 0.12 11.12
N TRP A 102 28.54 0.94 10.76
CA TRP A 102 29.60 1.32 11.69
C TRP A 102 29.12 2.37 12.71
N LEU A 103 28.06 3.11 12.38
CA LEU A 103 27.41 4.06 13.29
C LEU A 103 26.32 3.39 14.11
N TRP A 104 25.52 2.53 13.48
CA TRP A 104 24.43 1.81 14.12
C TRP A 104 24.20 0.47 13.43
N ASP A 105 24.68 -0.61 14.05
CA ASP A 105 24.58 -2.01 13.59
C ASP A 105 23.15 -2.55 13.83
N ASP A 106 22.18 -1.99 13.11
CA ASP A 106 20.76 -2.36 13.20
C ASP A 106 20.03 -2.05 11.86
N VAL A 107 19.15 -2.95 11.42
CA VAL A 107 18.36 -2.79 10.18
C VAL A 107 17.54 -1.49 10.14
N ARG A 108 17.14 -0.97 11.31
CA ARG A 108 16.44 0.32 11.43
C ARG A 108 17.26 1.49 10.88
N ALA A 109 18.59 1.37 10.81
CA ALA A 109 19.46 2.40 10.27
C ALA A 109 19.23 2.66 8.78
N ILE A 110 19.04 1.61 7.97
CA ILE A 110 18.78 1.77 6.52
C ILE A 110 17.36 2.27 6.24
N LEU A 111 16.37 1.90 7.07
CA LEU A 111 15.01 2.45 7.00
C LEU A 111 15.00 3.97 7.27
N LEU A 112 15.74 4.40 8.31
CA LEU A 112 15.95 5.82 8.60
C LEU A 112 16.68 6.54 7.45
N LEU A 113 17.75 5.93 6.91
CA LEU A 113 18.49 6.50 5.79
C LEU A 113 17.61 6.75 4.57
N GLN A 114 16.76 5.77 4.21
CA GLN A 114 15.84 5.89 3.09
C GLN A 114 14.85 7.04 3.29
N ALA A 115 14.24 7.14 4.47
CA ALA A 115 13.30 8.22 4.80
C ALA A 115 13.98 9.60 4.81
N ALA A 116 15.19 9.70 5.37
CA ALA A 116 15.98 10.93 5.39
C ALA A 116 16.41 11.35 3.98
N ALA A 117 16.86 10.41 3.14
CA ALA A 117 17.22 10.66 1.75
C ALA A 117 16.02 11.21 0.95
N ALA A 118 14.85 10.58 1.09
CA ALA A 118 13.61 11.06 0.48
C ALA A 118 13.24 12.47 0.97
N ALA A 119 13.29 12.74 2.28
CA ALA A 119 12.98 14.05 2.84
C ALA A 119 13.89 15.17 2.30
N ILE A 120 15.20 14.91 2.22
CA ILE A 120 16.22 15.89 1.77
C ILE A 120 16.03 16.29 0.30
N GLY A 121 15.39 15.44 -0.52
CA GLY A 121 15.08 15.75 -1.93
C GLY A 121 14.28 17.05 -2.12
N VAL A 122 13.55 17.49 -1.09
CA VAL A 122 12.80 18.76 -1.14
C VAL A 122 13.72 19.98 -1.33
N LEU A 123 14.97 19.92 -0.88
CA LEU A 123 15.90 21.05 -0.93
C LEU A 123 16.37 21.39 -2.35
N PRO A 124 16.91 20.44 -3.14
CA PRO A 124 17.23 20.72 -4.53
C PRO A 124 15.97 21.09 -5.34
N LEU A 125 14.80 20.51 -5.04
CA LEU A 125 13.54 20.88 -5.71
C LEU A 125 13.14 22.34 -5.43
N TYR A 126 13.15 22.77 -4.17
CA TYR A 126 12.85 24.15 -3.77
C TYR A 126 13.77 25.15 -4.48
N ARG A 127 15.08 24.86 -4.49
CA ARG A 127 16.08 25.70 -5.16
C ARG A 127 15.93 25.69 -6.68
N LEU A 128 15.57 24.55 -7.27
CA LEU A 128 15.28 24.44 -8.70
C LEU A 128 14.07 25.32 -9.06
N ALA A 129 12.97 25.23 -8.31
CA ALA A 129 11.77 26.04 -8.53
C ALA A 129 12.08 27.54 -8.49
N LEU A 130 12.82 28.02 -7.49
CA LEU A 130 13.26 29.43 -7.43
C LEU A 130 14.07 29.84 -8.66
N ARG A 131 15.07 29.02 -9.04
CA ARG A 131 15.88 29.24 -10.26
C ARG A 131 15.04 29.30 -11.53
N ARG A 132 13.98 28.48 -11.64
CA ARG A 132 13.08 28.49 -12.79
C ARG A 132 12.23 29.76 -12.84
N CYS A 133 11.79 30.28 -11.70
CA CYS A 133 11.11 31.58 -11.61
C CYS A 133 12.05 32.75 -11.95
N GLU A 134 13.32 32.70 -11.53
CA GLU A 134 14.36 33.68 -11.86
C GLU A 134 14.64 33.81 -13.37
N ALA A 135 14.26 32.81 -14.17
CA ALA A 135 14.46 32.81 -15.62
C ALA A 135 13.61 33.87 -16.36
N VAL A 136 12.71 34.59 -15.67
CA VAL A 136 12.08 35.82 -16.18
C VAL A 136 13.13 36.89 -16.45
N LEU A 137 14.15 36.97 -15.60
CA LEU A 137 15.20 37.98 -15.65
C LEU A 137 16.35 37.54 -16.57
N SER A 138 16.89 38.49 -17.33
CA SER A 138 18.14 38.28 -18.08
C SER A 138 19.30 37.99 -17.12
N ARG A 139 20.40 37.42 -17.64
CA ARG A 139 21.58 37.13 -16.82
C ARG A 139 22.15 38.39 -16.15
N ARG A 140 22.07 39.56 -16.80
CA ARG A 140 22.54 40.83 -16.24
C ARG A 140 21.61 41.33 -15.12
N GLU A 141 20.30 41.21 -15.31
CA GLU A 141 19.32 41.62 -14.29
C GLU A 141 19.36 40.74 -13.04
N ARG A 142 19.70 39.45 -13.18
CA ARG A 142 19.90 38.57 -12.02
C ARG A 142 21.06 38.98 -11.10
N LEU A 143 22.00 39.80 -11.59
CA LEU A 143 23.07 40.37 -10.75
C LEU A 143 22.61 41.59 -9.95
N GLN A 144 21.43 42.13 -10.26
CA GLN A 144 20.86 43.31 -9.61
C GLN A 144 19.97 42.87 -8.45
N VAL A 145 20.46 43.02 -7.21
CA VAL A 145 19.73 42.59 -5.99
C VAL A 145 18.33 43.21 -5.90
N TRP A 146 18.18 44.48 -6.30
CA TRP A 146 16.89 45.18 -6.30
C TRP A 146 15.86 44.64 -7.31
N ARG A 147 16.27 43.85 -8.32
CA ARG A 147 15.36 43.11 -9.21
C ARG A 147 15.15 41.68 -8.76
N LEU A 148 16.20 41.03 -8.28
CA LEU A 148 16.17 39.63 -7.88
C LEU A 148 15.36 39.41 -6.60
N GLU A 149 15.57 40.22 -5.56
CA GLU A 149 14.97 39.97 -4.24
C GLU A 149 13.43 40.08 -4.26
N PRO A 150 12.80 41.10 -4.88
CA PRO A 150 11.34 41.16 -4.96
C PRO A 150 10.73 39.99 -5.74
N LEU A 151 11.39 39.56 -6.83
CA LEU A 151 10.97 38.39 -7.60
C LEU A 151 11.07 37.11 -6.75
N GLN A 152 12.16 36.94 -6.01
CA GLN A 152 12.33 35.81 -5.11
C GLN A 152 11.28 35.82 -3.99
N GLN A 153 10.94 36.97 -3.42
CA GLN A 153 9.88 37.07 -2.42
C GLN A 153 8.53 36.56 -2.94
N GLN A 154 8.22 36.81 -4.22
CA GLN A 154 7.01 36.28 -4.88
C GLN A 154 7.14 34.81 -5.28
N ALA A 155 8.34 34.33 -5.60
CA ALA A 155 8.59 32.95 -6.01
C ALA A 155 8.71 31.96 -4.83
N ARG A 156 9.16 32.41 -3.64
CA ARG A 156 9.33 31.59 -2.42
C ARG A 156 8.05 30.84 -2.02
N PRO A 157 6.85 31.44 -2.00
CA PRO A 157 5.60 30.71 -1.75
C PRO A 157 5.30 29.61 -2.77
N LEU A 158 5.57 29.86 -4.05
CA LEU A 158 5.35 28.87 -5.12
C LEU A 158 6.31 27.68 -5.01
N ALA A 159 7.60 27.97 -4.76
CA ALA A 159 8.61 26.95 -4.50
C ALA A 159 8.29 26.15 -3.23
N PHE A 160 7.78 26.81 -2.20
CA PHE A 160 7.30 26.17 -0.96
C PHE A 160 6.13 25.23 -1.25
N ALA A 161 5.12 25.67 -2.00
CA ALA A 161 3.98 24.84 -2.38
C ALA A 161 4.39 23.58 -3.15
N LEU A 162 5.35 23.68 -4.08
CA LEU A 162 5.93 22.51 -4.75
C LEU A 162 6.69 21.58 -3.79
N GLY A 163 7.42 22.14 -2.82
CA GLY A 163 8.09 21.36 -1.79
C GLY A 163 7.11 20.61 -0.89
N VAL A 164 6.02 21.25 -0.49
CA VAL A 164 4.92 20.61 0.25
C VAL A 164 4.28 19.49 -0.58
N ALA A 165 3.98 19.77 -1.86
CA ALA A 165 3.43 18.77 -2.78
C ALA A 165 4.32 17.53 -2.91
N TYR A 166 5.64 17.71 -2.95
CA TYR A 166 6.62 16.62 -2.95
C TYR A 166 6.57 15.77 -1.66
N LEU A 167 6.53 16.40 -0.48
CA LEU A 167 6.43 15.67 0.80
C LEU A 167 5.08 14.95 0.95
N LEU A 168 4.02 15.47 0.32
CA LEU A 168 2.69 14.87 0.29
C LEU A 168 2.53 13.79 -0.79
N ALA A 169 3.55 13.50 -1.60
CA ALA A 169 3.45 12.58 -2.74
C ALA A 169 3.18 11.13 -2.29
N PRO A 170 2.00 10.54 -2.58
CA PRO A 170 1.63 9.20 -2.12
C PRO A 170 2.57 8.08 -2.56
N GLN A 171 3.11 8.17 -3.77
CA GLN A 171 4.03 7.18 -4.36
C GLN A 171 5.38 7.17 -3.63
N LEU A 172 5.85 8.34 -3.20
CA LEU A 172 7.08 8.44 -2.41
C LEU A 172 6.85 7.87 -1.01
N GLN A 173 5.73 8.20 -0.37
CA GLN A 173 5.34 7.66 0.93
C GLN A 173 5.16 6.14 0.89
N SER A 174 4.57 5.63 -0.18
CA SER A 174 4.38 4.19 -0.39
C SER A 174 5.72 3.47 -0.44
N ALA A 175 6.69 4.01 -1.17
CA ALA A 175 8.03 3.45 -1.24
C ALA A 175 8.75 3.37 0.12
N LEU A 176 8.47 4.32 1.02
CA LEU A 176 9.03 4.30 2.39
C LEU A 176 8.37 3.26 3.30
N LEU A 177 7.16 2.80 2.95
CA LEU A 177 6.34 1.88 3.73
C LEU A 177 6.13 0.54 3.01
N THR A 178 7.00 0.21 2.07
CA THR A 178 7.12 -1.09 1.42
C THR A 178 8.56 -1.55 1.51
N GLU A 179 9.07 -1.58 2.74
CA GLU A 179 10.42 -2.04 3.09
C GLU A 179 11.56 -1.18 2.47
N PHE A 180 12.82 -1.56 2.71
CA PHE A 180 13.95 -0.84 2.14
C PHE A 180 14.20 -1.31 0.70
N HIS A 181 14.43 -0.35 -0.21
CA HIS A 181 14.83 -0.59 -1.59
C HIS A 181 15.86 0.45 -2.00
N ALA A 182 16.76 0.14 -2.94
CA ALA A 182 17.73 1.14 -3.41
C ALA A 182 17.07 2.29 -4.19
N ALA A 183 16.01 1.99 -4.97
CA ALA A 183 15.39 2.94 -5.90
C ALA A 183 15.00 4.31 -5.28
N PRO A 184 14.38 4.40 -4.09
CA PRO A 184 14.13 5.67 -3.41
C PRO A 184 15.36 6.55 -3.18
N LEU A 185 16.58 5.99 -3.07
CA LEU A 185 17.81 6.77 -2.91
C LEU A 185 18.15 7.60 -4.17
N ALA A 186 17.62 7.23 -5.35
CA ALA A 186 17.76 8.02 -6.57
C ALA A 186 17.03 9.36 -6.50
N VAL A 187 15.97 9.48 -5.71
CA VAL A 187 15.07 10.64 -5.68
C VAL A 187 15.80 11.96 -5.39
N PRO A 188 16.53 12.12 -4.26
CA PRO A 188 17.28 13.35 -4.00
C PRO A 188 18.41 13.58 -5.01
N LEU A 189 19.02 12.51 -5.55
CA LEU A 189 20.14 12.58 -6.49
C LEU A 189 19.70 13.10 -7.86
N VAL A 190 18.55 12.64 -8.36
CA VAL A 190 17.93 13.12 -9.61
C VAL A 190 17.60 14.62 -9.48
N LEU A 191 16.96 15.03 -8.38
CA LEU A 191 16.64 16.44 -8.13
C LEU A 191 17.91 17.29 -8.01
N TRP A 192 18.94 16.76 -7.34
CA TRP A 192 20.24 17.41 -7.24
C TRP A 192 20.90 17.58 -8.63
N ALA A 193 20.83 16.58 -9.49
CA ALA A 193 21.36 16.63 -10.86
C ALA A 193 20.68 17.73 -11.69
N PHE A 194 19.34 17.79 -11.69
CA PHE A 194 18.60 18.86 -12.38
C PHE A 194 18.97 20.24 -11.87
N TRP A 195 18.99 20.42 -10.54
CA TRP A 195 19.41 21.68 -9.95
C TRP A 195 20.86 22.03 -10.30
N ALA A 196 21.78 21.06 -10.30
CA ALA A 196 23.19 21.28 -10.59
C ALA A 196 23.42 21.76 -12.02
N VAL A 197 22.71 21.20 -13.01
CA VAL A 197 22.77 21.69 -14.41
C VAL A 197 22.26 23.11 -14.51
N ASP A 198 21.09 23.41 -13.94
CA ASP A 198 20.52 24.77 -13.98
C ASP A 198 21.35 25.77 -13.14
N ALA A 199 22.07 25.29 -12.12
CA ALA A 199 23.06 26.03 -11.34
C ALA A 199 24.41 26.18 -12.06
N GLN A 200 24.60 25.54 -13.22
CA GLN A 200 25.87 25.43 -13.95
C GLN A 200 27.02 24.83 -13.12
N ARG A 201 26.69 23.96 -12.16
CA ARG A 201 27.62 23.23 -11.30
C ARG A 201 27.91 21.84 -11.87
N TRP A 202 28.59 21.80 -13.02
CA TRP A 202 28.81 20.57 -13.79
C TRP A 202 29.49 19.43 -13.01
N ARG A 203 30.40 19.73 -12.08
CA ARG A 203 31.00 18.70 -11.21
C ARG A 203 29.95 18.02 -10.31
N GLN A 204 29.04 18.80 -9.74
CA GLN A 204 27.96 18.27 -8.91
C GLN A 204 26.97 17.45 -9.75
N PHE A 205 26.70 17.89 -10.98
CA PHE A 205 25.89 17.12 -11.92
C PHE A 205 26.49 15.75 -12.22
N VAL A 206 27.78 15.67 -12.56
CA VAL A 206 28.44 14.39 -12.86
C VAL A 206 28.39 13.47 -11.64
N VAL A 207 28.71 13.98 -10.45
CA VAL A 207 28.64 13.18 -9.21
C VAL A 207 27.22 12.69 -8.95
N ALA A 208 26.22 13.57 -9.01
CA ALA A 208 24.83 13.21 -8.78
C ALA A 208 24.34 12.14 -9.78
N ALA A 209 24.64 12.30 -11.07
CA ALA A 209 24.18 11.38 -12.11
C ALA A 209 24.90 10.02 -12.05
N LEU A 210 26.20 9.98 -11.74
CA LEU A 210 26.90 8.71 -11.54
C LEU A 210 26.40 7.99 -10.27
N LEU A 211 26.04 8.73 -9.22
CA LEU A 211 25.38 8.14 -8.05
C LEU A 211 24.00 7.58 -8.42
N VAL A 212 23.21 8.26 -9.26
CA VAL A 212 21.95 7.70 -9.80
C VAL A 212 22.22 6.39 -10.56
N ALA A 213 23.22 6.35 -11.43
CA ALA A 213 23.58 5.13 -12.16
C ALA A 213 24.05 3.99 -11.24
N SER A 214 24.62 4.32 -10.07
CA SER A 214 25.03 3.34 -9.07
C SER A 214 23.88 2.81 -8.21
N VAL A 215 22.69 3.42 -8.27
CA VAL A 215 21.55 2.98 -7.46
C VAL A 215 21.14 1.56 -7.82
N LYS A 216 20.96 1.32 -9.13
CA LYS A 216 20.50 0.05 -9.68
C LYS A 216 20.71 0.06 -11.19
N GLU A 217 20.79 -1.11 -11.84
CA GLU A 217 21.05 -1.25 -13.27
C GLU A 217 20.08 -0.42 -14.14
N GLU A 218 18.77 -0.45 -13.89
CA GLU A 218 17.80 0.31 -14.67
C GLU A 218 17.88 1.82 -14.41
N MET A 219 18.40 2.24 -13.25
CA MET A 219 18.59 3.66 -12.92
C MET A 219 19.72 4.28 -13.74
N ALA A 220 20.61 3.46 -14.32
CA ALA A 220 21.61 3.92 -15.26
C ALA A 220 20.98 4.48 -16.55
N LEU A 221 19.80 3.99 -16.98
CA LEU A 221 19.07 4.59 -18.11
C LEU A 221 18.51 5.98 -17.75
N LEU A 222 18.08 6.19 -16.51
CA LEU A 222 17.66 7.50 -16.01
C LEU A 222 18.84 8.48 -15.96
N ALA A 223 20.01 8.02 -15.50
CA ALA A 223 21.25 8.79 -15.53
C ALA A 223 21.70 9.13 -16.95
N ALA A 224 21.58 8.19 -17.90
CA ALA A 224 21.83 8.44 -19.32
C ALA A 224 20.90 9.54 -19.86
N GLY A 225 19.61 9.49 -19.52
CA GLY A 225 18.65 10.56 -19.83
C GLY A 225 19.05 11.92 -19.27
N LEU A 226 19.54 11.98 -18.03
CA LEU A 226 20.10 13.20 -17.44
C LEU A 226 21.33 13.72 -18.22
N GLY A 227 22.20 12.81 -18.67
CA GLY A 227 23.35 13.12 -19.55
C GLY A 227 22.95 13.75 -20.87
N ALA A 228 22.01 13.12 -21.58
CA ALA A 228 21.46 13.64 -22.84
C ALA A 228 20.80 15.02 -22.65
N TRP A 229 20.01 15.17 -21.59
CA TRP A 229 19.38 16.44 -21.27
C TRP A 229 20.40 17.54 -20.96
N ALA A 230 21.44 17.24 -20.20
CA ALA A 230 22.51 18.18 -19.88
C ALA A 230 23.26 18.66 -21.14
N MET A 231 23.53 17.76 -22.10
CA MET A 231 24.10 18.11 -23.41
C MET A 231 23.18 19.05 -24.18
N TRP A 232 21.89 18.70 -24.28
CA TRP A 232 20.90 19.52 -24.98
C TRP A 232 20.80 20.93 -24.39
N ARG A 233 20.75 21.04 -23.06
CA ARG A 233 20.74 22.34 -22.35
C ARG A 233 22.02 23.14 -22.60
N ALA A 234 23.19 22.49 -22.62
CA ALA A 234 24.46 23.15 -22.92
C ALA A 234 24.50 23.71 -24.36
N GLY A 235 23.91 22.99 -25.32
CA GLY A 235 23.80 23.40 -26.71
C GLY A 235 22.87 24.59 -26.93
N TRP A 236 21.68 24.56 -26.33
CA TRP A 236 20.71 25.66 -26.43
C TRP A 236 21.20 26.98 -25.82
N GLU A 237 22.07 26.93 -24.81
CA GLU A 237 22.61 28.15 -24.17
C GLU A 237 23.81 28.77 -24.92
N GLY A 238 24.09 28.33 -26.16
CA GLY A 238 25.19 28.84 -26.99
C GLY A 238 26.57 28.63 -26.37
N GLY A 239 26.72 27.57 -25.56
CA GLY A 239 27.93 27.27 -24.82
C GLY A 239 29.08 26.78 -25.70
N THR A 240 30.32 26.91 -25.22
CA THR A 240 31.48 26.25 -25.83
C THR A 240 31.32 24.72 -25.75
N TRP A 241 31.92 23.99 -26.68
CA TRP A 241 31.89 22.51 -26.74
C TRP A 241 32.27 21.85 -25.40
N LYS A 242 33.13 22.48 -24.60
CA LYS A 242 33.53 22.04 -23.26
C LYS A 242 32.36 21.85 -22.29
N ARG A 243 31.22 22.54 -22.50
CA ARG A 243 30.02 22.42 -21.66
C ARG A 243 29.19 21.16 -21.97
N TRP A 244 29.42 20.53 -23.12
CA TRP A 244 28.75 19.29 -23.50
C TRP A 244 29.43 18.07 -22.88
N LEU A 245 30.74 18.17 -22.62
CA LEU A 245 31.57 17.07 -22.15
C LEU A 245 31.04 16.38 -20.87
N PRO A 246 30.57 17.09 -19.83
CA PRO A 246 29.99 16.45 -18.65
C PRO A 246 28.73 15.62 -18.97
N GLY A 247 27.86 16.13 -19.85
CA GLY A 247 26.66 15.42 -20.28
C GLY A 247 26.98 14.21 -21.15
N ALA A 248 27.93 14.35 -22.08
CA ALA A 248 28.38 13.25 -22.93
C ALA A 248 29.07 12.14 -22.13
N LEU A 249 29.87 12.50 -21.13
CA LEU A 249 30.49 11.55 -20.19
C LEU A 249 29.42 10.76 -19.44
N VAL A 250 28.47 11.44 -18.81
CA VAL A 250 27.39 10.79 -18.06
C VAL A 250 26.56 9.89 -18.97
N LEU A 251 26.20 10.37 -20.17
CA LEU A 251 25.46 9.60 -21.16
C LEU A 251 26.19 8.30 -21.52
N GLY A 252 27.46 8.40 -21.94
CA GLY A 252 28.26 7.24 -22.36
C GLY A 252 28.54 6.26 -21.23
N VAL A 253 28.96 6.75 -20.06
CA VAL A 253 29.27 5.90 -18.89
C VAL A 253 28.01 5.20 -18.39
N SER A 254 26.86 5.89 -18.33
CA SER A 254 25.64 5.28 -17.80
C SER A 254 25.03 4.26 -18.77
N PHE A 255 25.09 4.51 -20.09
CA PHE A 255 24.70 3.50 -21.09
C PHE A 255 25.62 2.28 -21.06
N LEU A 256 26.92 2.49 -20.99
CA LEU A 256 27.89 1.41 -20.87
C LEU A 256 27.66 0.59 -19.59
N TRP A 257 27.43 1.27 -18.47
CA TRP A 257 27.12 0.64 -17.20
C TRP A 257 25.81 -0.16 -17.24
N PHE A 258 24.72 0.41 -17.78
CA PHE A 258 23.46 -0.32 -18.00
C PHE A 258 23.69 -1.61 -18.79
N PHE A 259 24.45 -1.53 -19.89
CA PHE A 259 24.72 -2.67 -20.76
C PHE A 259 25.52 -3.75 -20.01
N ILE A 260 26.62 -3.36 -19.35
CA ILE A 260 27.47 -4.28 -18.59
C ILE A 260 26.67 -4.91 -17.45
N ALA A 261 25.93 -4.12 -16.67
CA ALA A 261 25.15 -4.62 -15.55
C ALA A 261 24.07 -5.62 -16.00
N THR A 262 23.23 -5.23 -16.97
CA THR A 262 22.06 -6.01 -17.40
C THR A 262 22.42 -7.24 -18.23
N PHE A 263 23.40 -7.13 -19.13
CA PHE A 263 23.66 -8.17 -20.13
C PHE A 263 24.95 -8.97 -19.86
N LEU A 264 25.82 -8.52 -18.95
CA LEU A 264 27.03 -9.26 -18.60
C LEU A 264 27.03 -9.69 -17.14
N ILE A 265 26.88 -8.76 -16.18
CA ILE A 265 26.97 -9.06 -14.75
C ILE A 265 25.81 -9.95 -14.32
N VAL A 266 24.56 -9.50 -14.46
CA VAL A 266 23.39 -10.27 -14.00
C VAL A 266 23.36 -11.67 -14.61
N PRO A 267 23.45 -11.87 -15.95
CA PRO A 267 23.42 -13.21 -16.53
C PRO A 267 24.59 -14.10 -16.09
N ALA A 268 25.80 -13.55 -15.94
CA ALA A 268 26.97 -14.33 -15.50
C ALA A 268 26.82 -14.87 -14.07
N HIS A 269 26.09 -14.15 -13.21
CA HIS A 269 25.79 -14.59 -11.85
C HIS A 269 24.50 -15.44 -11.77
N ALA A 270 23.45 -15.06 -12.52
CA ALA A 270 22.16 -15.75 -12.53
C ALA A 270 22.26 -17.20 -13.02
N VAL A 271 23.03 -17.47 -14.09
CA VAL A 271 23.23 -18.84 -14.62
C VAL A 271 23.79 -19.79 -13.55
N LEU A 272 24.68 -19.29 -12.69
CA LEU A 272 25.31 -20.11 -11.65
C LEU A 272 24.33 -20.58 -10.57
N ILE A 273 23.20 -19.88 -10.43
CA ILE A 273 22.26 -20.08 -9.34
C ILE A 273 20.89 -20.59 -9.81
N TYR A 274 20.36 -20.02 -10.90
CA TYR A 274 19.01 -20.31 -11.40
C TYR A 274 19.00 -21.21 -12.65
N ASP A 275 20.16 -21.64 -13.15
CA ASP A 275 20.33 -22.39 -14.41
C ASP A 275 19.65 -21.70 -15.62
N ALA A 276 19.47 -20.39 -15.54
CA ALA A 276 18.84 -19.55 -16.54
C ALA A 276 19.60 -18.23 -16.69
N ALA A 277 19.94 -17.88 -17.94
CA ALA A 277 20.65 -16.64 -18.27
C ALA A 277 19.71 -15.43 -18.40
N GLU A 278 18.44 -15.67 -18.71
CA GLU A 278 17.46 -14.60 -18.83
C GLU A 278 16.81 -14.29 -17.49
N SER A 279 16.74 -13.01 -17.17
CA SER A 279 16.02 -12.55 -15.98
C SER A 279 14.55 -12.94 -16.07
N ILE A 280 14.03 -13.56 -15.02
CA ILE A 280 12.59 -13.87 -14.85
C ILE A 280 11.72 -12.62 -14.99
N TYR A 281 12.27 -11.42 -14.79
CA TYR A 281 11.54 -10.16 -14.89
C TYR A 281 11.12 -9.82 -16.34
N PHE A 282 11.75 -10.39 -17.37
CA PHE A 282 11.30 -10.20 -18.76
C PHE A 282 9.90 -10.77 -19.01
N GLN A 283 9.50 -11.82 -18.28
CA GLN A 283 8.17 -12.42 -18.38
C GLN A 283 7.04 -11.42 -18.06
N ARG A 284 7.34 -10.36 -17.29
CA ARG A 284 6.38 -9.29 -17.00
C ARG A 284 5.95 -8.51 -18.25
N TYR A 285 6.67 -8.61 -19.35
CA TYR A 285 6.38 -7.93 -20.61
C TYR A 285 5.97 -8.90 -21.72
N GLY A 286 5.51 -10.11 -21.38
CA GLY A 286 5.16 -11.15 -22.35
C GLY A 286 4.17 -10.71 -23.44
N ALA A 287 3.30 -9.73 -23.16
CA ALA A 287 2.41 -9.13 -24.17
C ALA A 287 3.18 -8.47 -25.33
N LEU A 288 4.39 -7.94 -25.07
CA LEU A 288 5.25 -7.28 -26.04
C LEU A 288 6.28 -8.24 -26.67
N GLY A 289 6.41 -9.47 -26.20
CA GLY A 289 7.31 -10.46 -26.78
C GLY A 289 7.99 -11.35 -25.74
N ASN A 290 8.69 -12.37 -26.24
CA ASN A 290 9.33 -13.39 -25.40
C ASN A 290 10.85 -13.17 -25.23
N SER A 291 11.41 -12.10 -25.80
CA SER A 291 12.82 -11.75 -25.68
C SER A 291 13.01 -10.23 -25.54
N PRO A 292 14.14 -9.74 -24.97
CA PRO A 292 14.41 -8.31 -24.86
C PRO A 292 14.36 -7.58 -26.21
N PHE A 293 14.85 -8.22 -27.27
CA PHE A 293 14.82 -7.67 -28.62
C PHE A 293 13.39 -7.57 -29.16
N ASP A 294 12.56 -8.61 -28.96
CA ASP A 294 11.16 -8.59 -29.40
C ASP A 294 10.36 -7.52 -28.67
N ILE A 295 10.57 -7.37 -27.36
CA ILE A 295 9.92 -6.33 -26.55
C ILE A 295 10.26 -4.94 -27.10
N LEU A 296 11.56 -4.66 -27.34
CA LEU A 296 12.00 -3.37 -27.91
C LEU A 296 11.48 -3.14 -29.32
N LYS A 297 11.48 -4.18 -30.16
CA LYS A 297 10.93 -4.13 -31.52
C LYS A 297 9.44 -3.79 -31.47
N ASN A 298 8.66 -4.51 -30.68
CA ASN A 298 7.21 -4.34 -30.60
C ASN A 298 6.81 -3.03 -29.91
N LEU A 299 7.63 -2.49 -28.99
CA LEU A 299 7.45 -1.14 -28.47
C LEU A 299 7.43 -0.08 -29.61
N ALA A 300 8.22 -0.29 -30.67
CA ALA A 300 8.28 0.61 -31.82
C ALA A 300 7.32 0.22 -32.95
N THR A 301 7.12 -1.07 -33.20
CA THR A 301 6.33 -1.57 -34.35
C THR A 301 4.86 -1.83 -34.03
N ARG A 302 4.47 -1.86 -32.75
CA ARG A 302 3.09 -2.09 -32.27
C ARG A 302 2.59 -0.96 -31.35
N PRO A 303 2.54 0.30 -31.83
CA PRO A 303 2.05 1.42 -31.01
C PRO A 303 0.56 1.25 -30.64
N ASP A 304 -0.21 0.51 -31.43
CA ASP A 304 -1.59 0.10 -31.14
C ASP A 304 -1.66 -0.67 -29.81
N LEU A 305 -0.79 -1.67 -29.64
CA LEU A 305 -0.74 -2.50 -28.45
C LEU A 305 -0.23 -1.71 -27.24
N VAL A 306 0.79 -0.87 -27.43
CA VAL A 306 1.33 -0.01 -26.36
C VAL A 306 0.25 0.93 -25.82
N LEU A 307 -0.52 1.57 -26.71
CA LEU A 307 -1.62 2.46 -26.33
C LEU A 307 -2.78 1.70 -25.71
N GLN A 308 -3.08 0.48 -26.18
CA GLN A 308 -4.10 -0.38 -25.58
C GLN A 308 -3.75 -0.71 -24.12
N ILE A 309 -2.52 -1.16 -23.86
CA ILE A 309 -2.06 -1.47 -22.50
C ILE A 309 -2.04 -0.20 -21.66
N ALA A 310 -1.40 0.88 -22.12
CA ALA A 310 -1.31 2.14 -21.39
C ALA A 310 -2.69 2.77 -21.08
N GLY A 311 -3.66 2.55 -21.95
CA GLY A 311 -5.04 3.03 -21.82
C GLY A 311 -5.90 2.26 -20.83
N GLU A 312 -5.42 1.14 -20.26
CA GLU A 312 -6.17 0.41 -19.25
C GLU A 312 -6.46 1.30 -18.03
N PRO A 313 -7.66 1.21 -17.42
CA PRO A 313 -8.07 2.15 -16.37
C PRO A 313 -7.09 2.28 -15.19
N PRO A 314 -6.52 1.19 -14.62
CA PRO A 314 -5.51 1.31 -13.56
C PRO A 314 -4.25 2.07 -13.98
N ARG A 315 -3.79 1.84 -15.21
CA ARG A 315 -2.58 2.47 -15.77
C ARG A 315 -2.80 3.95 -16.08
N THR A 316 -3.98 4.29 -16.58
CA THR A 316 -4.39 5.69 -16.74
C THR A 316 -4.49 6.39 -15.38
N ALA A 317 -5.12 5.76 -14.38
CA ALA A 317 -5.21 6.30 -13.02
C ALA A 317 -3.83 6.53 -12.39
N TYR A 318 -2.87 5.64 -12.67
CA TYR A 318 -1.49 5.79 -12.26
C TYR A 318 -0.77 6.98 -12.88
N LEU A 319 -0.89 7.15 -14.21
CA LEU A 319 -0.34 8.31 -14.91
C LEU A 319 -0.94 9.62 -14.38
N VAL A 320 -2.25 9.66 -14.20
CA VAL A 320 -2.96 10.79 -13.58
C VAL A 320 -2.43 11.03 -12.17
N GLY A 321 -2.27 9.97 -11.37
CA GLY A 321 -1.73 10.02 -10.02
C GLY A 321 -0.36 10.70 -9.95
N LEU A 322 0.55 10.38 -10.89
CA LEU A 322 1.88 11.01 -10.98
C LEU A 322 1.81 12.51 -11.33
N LEU A 323 0.87 12.93 -12.17
CA LEU A 323 0.71 14.32 -12.59
C LEU A 323 0.01 15.19 -11.53
N VAL A 324 -0.98 14.62 -10.85
CA VAL A 324 -1.81 15.30 -9.86
C VAL A 324 -1.02 15.71 -8.62
N ILE A 325 0.03 14.95 -8.24
CA ILE A 325 0.95 15.32 -7.12
C ILE A 325 1.36 16.78 -7.23
N PHE A 326 1.70 17.23 -8.45
CA PHE A 326 2.17 18.58 -8.72
C PHE A 326 1.17 19.43 -9.53
N ALA A 327 -0.12 19.17 -9.33
CA ALA A 327 -1.22 19.98 -9.88
C ALA A 327 -1.13 20.19 -11.39
N TRP A 328 -0.76 19.12 -12.13
CA TRP A 328 -0.63 19.08 -13.59
C TRP A 328 0.48 19.98 -14.18
N LEU A 329 1.27 20.66 -13.35
CA LEU A 329 2.45 21.41 -13.81
C LEU A 329 3.48 20.57 -14.58
N PRO A 330 3.67 19.24 -14.34
CA PRO A 330 4.58 18.43 -15.14
C PRO A 330 4.24 18.40 -16.63
N VAL A 331 2.97 18.59 -17.02
CA VAL A 331 2.56 18.68 -18.43
C VAL A 331 3.21 19.88 -19.12
N LEU A 332 3.36 20.99 -18.40
CA LEU A 332 4.07 22.17 -18.90
C LEU A 332 5.60 21.99 -18.90
N GLY A 333 6.12 20.87 -18.41
CA GLY A 333 7.53 20.47 -18.42
C GLY A 333 7.73 19.09 -19.05
N ALA A 334 6.90 18.71 -20.04
CA ALA A 334 6.86 17.38 -20.62
C ALA A 334 8.21 16.85 -21.11
N GLU A 335 9.13 17.73 -21.54
CA GLU A 335 10.48 17.31 -21.92
C GLU A 335 11.27 16.66 -20.78
N ILE A 336 10.98 17.04 -19.52
CA ILE A 336 11.59 16.45 -18.33
C ILE A 336 10.91 15.12 -17.99
N VAL A 337 9.59 15.02 -18.19
CA VAL A 337 8.84 13.77 -18.03
C VAL A 337 9.37 12.70 -19.00
N LEU A 338 9.63 13.08 -20.25
CA LEU A 338 10.17 12.15 -21.27
C LEU A 338 11.53 11.56 -20.90
N LEU A 339 12.34 12.22 -20.07
CA LEU A 339 13.61 11.66 -19.58
C LEU A 339 13.40 10.47 -18.64
N SER A 340 12.21 10.37 -18.04
CA SER A 340 11.82 9.23 -17.20
C SER A 340 11.24 8.06 -18.00
N ALA A 341 11.12 8.19 -19.33
CA ALA A 341 10.45 7.20 -20.19
C ALA A 341 10.92 5.75 -20.00
N PRO A 342 12.22 5.43 -19.83
CA PRO A 342 12.64 4.04 -19.61
C PRO A 342 11.94 3.40 -18.39
N LEU A 343 11.94 4.08 -17.24
CA LEU A 343 11.28 3.58 -16.04
C LEU A 343 9.75 3.72 -16.11
N LEU A 344 9.26 4.83 -16.67
CA LEU A 344 7.82 5.07 -16.79
C LEU A 344 7.15 4.01 -17.66
N LEU A 345 7.74 3.69 -18.82
CA LEU A 345 7.23 2.66 -19.72
C LEU A 345 7.43 1.26 -19.13
N ALA A 346 8.55 0.99 -18.47
CA ALA A 346 8.76 -0.27 -17.77
C ALA A 346 7.67 -0.52 -16.72
N ASN A 347 7.28 0.51 -15.96
CA ASN A 347 6.19 0.38 -15.00
C ASN A 347 4.83 0.24 -15.70
N LEU A 348 4.54 1.13 -16.65
CA LEU A 348 3.24 1.22 -17.32
C LEU A 348 2.91 -0.04 -18.14
N LEU A 349 3.89 -0.63 -18.82
CA LEU A 349 3.68 -1.76 -19.72
C LEU A 349 3.88 -3.13 -19.05
N SER A 350 4.14 -3.14 -17.75
CA SER A 350 4.29 -4.38 -16.99
C SER A 350 2.94 -5.08 -16.78
N ALA A 351 2.96 -6.42 -16.81
CA ALA A 351 1.88 -7.29 -16.37
C ALA A 351 1.85 -7.45 -14.84
N TYR A 352 2.84 -6.93 -14.12
CA TYR A 352 2.90 -7.02 -12.65
C TYR A 352 2.25 -5.79 -11.99
N PRO A 353 1.10 -5.94 -11.29
CA PRO A 353 0.34 -4.82 -10.74
C PRO A 353 1.14 -3.87 -9.85
N ALA A 354 2.06 -4.38 -9.03
CA ALA A 354 2.82 -3.56 -8.09
C ALA A 354 3.60 -2.42 -8.79
N GLN A 355 3.96 -2.56 -10.07
CA GLN A 355 4.70 -1.54 -10.82
C GLN A 355 3.84 -0.36 -11.30
N TYR A 356 2.54 -0.56 -11.55
CA TYR A 356 1.67 0.47 -12.12
C TYR A 356 0.51 0.90 -11.22
N TYR A 357 0.32 0.37 -10.01
CA TYR A 357 -0.64 0.97 -9.06
C TYR A 357 -0.05 2.13 -8.24
N GLY A 358 1.29 2.20 -8.16
CA GLY A 358 2.01 3.28 -7.48
C GLY A 358 2.01 3.18 -5.94
N GLU A 359 1.67 2.02 -5.36
CA GLU A 359 1.70 1.82 -3.90
C GLU A 359 2.91 1.01 -3.41
N PHE A 360 3.91 0.83 -4.26
CA PHE A 360 5.20 0.20 -3.96
C PHE A 360 6.37 1.11 -4.39
N HIS A 361 7.60 0.65 -4.18
CA HIS A 361 8.83 1.41 -4.39
C HIS A 361 9.11 1.83 -5.85
N TYR A 362 8.52 1.14 -6.85
CA TYR A 362 8.81 1.31 -8.28
C TYR A 362 8.62 2.73 -8.82
N SER A 363 7.73 3.52 -8.21
CA SER A 363 7.38 4.86 -8.67
C SER A 363 8.19 5.96 -8.01
N ALA A 364 9.00 5.68 -6.99
CA ALA A 364 9.72 6.70 -6.23
C ALA A 364 10.60 7.60 -7.12
N PRO A 365 11.45 7.07 -8.03
CA PRO A 365 12.27 7.93 -8.90
C PRO A 365 11.42 8.80 -9.83
N LEU A 366 10.26 8.32 -10.27
CA LEU A 366 9.36 9.08 -11.14
C LEU A 366 8.83 10.35 -10.45
N VAL A 367 8.61 10.33 -9.12
CA VAL A 367 8.23 11.52 -8.35
C VAL A 367 9.29 12.63 -8.47
N ALA A 368 10.58 12.28 -8.51
CA ALA A 368 11.67 13.23 -8.72
C ALA A 368 11.58 13.93 -10.09
N TYR A 369 11.32 13.15 -11.15
CA TYR A 369 11.15 13.68 -12.50
C TYR A 369 9.88 14.53 -12.63
N MET A 370 8.77 14.10 -12.02
CA MET A 370 7.53 14.90 -11.99
C MET A 370 7.73 16.21 -11.21
N GLY A 371 8.45 16.18 -10.08
CA GLY A 371 8.77 17.38 -9.31
C GLY A 371 9.67 18.34 -10.10
N ALA A 372 10.71 17.82 -10.76
CA ALA A 372 11.55 18.63 -11.65
C ALA A 372 10.72 19.21 -12.80
N ALA A 373 9.94 18.39 -13.51
CA ALA A 373 9.05 18.83 -14.58
C ALA A 373 8.08 19.91 -14.11
N ALA A 374 7.50 19.78 -12.92
CA ALA A 374 6.64 20.77 -12.30
C ALA A 374 7.37 22.08 -12.01
N ALA A 375 8.64 22.05 -11.57
CA ALA A 375 9.44 23.27 -11.40
C ALA A 375 9.70 23.98 -12.74
N TYR A 376 9.97 23.24 -13.83
CA TYR A 376 10.10 23.81 -15.17
C TYR A 376 8.77 24.38 -15.69
N GLY A 377 7.67 23.64 -15.48
CA GLY A 377 6.31 24.04 -15.82
C GLY A 377 5.87 25.29 -15.07
N LEU A 378 6.11 25.35 -13.76
CA LEU A 378 5.90 26.53 -12.93
C LEU A 378 6.70 27.72 -13.46
N GLY A 379 7.97 27.56 -13.78
CA GLY A 379 8.78 28.66 -14.34
C GLY A 379 8.30 29.15 -15.71
N ARG A 380 7.69 28.28 -16.53
CA ARG A 380 7.04 28.67 -17.79
C ARG A 380 5.76 29.44 -17.54
N LEU A 381 4.89 28.93 -16.67
CA LEU A 381 3.66 29.59 -16.27
C LEU A 381 3.94 30.95 -15.62
N TRP A 382 4.91 31.00 -14.70
CA TRP A 382 5.39 32.22 -14.06
C TRP A 382 5.89 33.25 -15.08
N ARG A 383 6.73 32.85 -16.04
CA ARG A 383 7.18 33.76 -17.11
C ARG A 383 6.03 34.29 -17.96
N TRP A 384 5.02 33.46 -18.20
CA TRP A 384 3.85 33.88 -18.97
C TRP A 384 2.97 34.85 -18.16
N THR A 385 2.69 34.55 -16.89
CA THR A 385 1.90 35.42 -16.01
C THR A 385 2.59 36.75 -15.75
N THR A 386 3.89 36.73 -15.40
CA THR A 386 4.65 37.97 -15.17
C THR A 386 4.71 38.82 -16.42
N LYS A 387 5.01 38.27 -17.60
CA LYS A 387 5.00 39.04 -18.86
C LYS A 387 3.63 39.66 -19.17
N ARG A 388 2.53 38.96 -18.89
CA ARG A 388 1.17 39.47 -19.10
C ARG A 388 0.84 40.61 -18.14
N LEU A 389 1.25 40.49 -16.88
CA LEU A 389 1.07 41.51 -15.84
C LEU A 389 2.03 42.71 -16.04
N GLU A 390 3.23 42.47 -16.58
CA GLU A 390 4.28 43.47 -16.89
C GLU A 390 4.02 44.26 -18.18
N ARG A 391 3.06 43.86 -19.03
CA ARG A 391 2.69 44.63 -20.24
C ARG A 391 2.21 46.01 -19.83
N SER A 392 3.14 46.95 -19.84
CA SER A 392 2.90 48.38 -19.63
C SER A 392 2.48 48.82 -20.99
N SER A 393 1.23 49.22 -21.19
CA SER A 393 0.97 50.00 -22.39
C SER A 393 1.85 51.26 -22.25
N PRO A 394 2.84 51.49 -23.13
CA PRO A 394 3.64 52.71 -23.11
C PRO A 394 2.77 53.96 -23.30
N ALA A 395 1.52 53.76 -23.74
CA ALA A 395 0.51 54.79 -23.92
C ALA A 395 0.12 55.56 -22.64
N PHE A 396 0.41 55.04 -21.43
CA PHE A 396 0.00 55.72 -20.19
C PHE A 396 1.01 56.75 -19.66
N GLN A 397 2.24 56.80 -20.17
CA GLN A 397 3.24 57.80 -19.76
C GLN A 397 3.08 59.16 -20.47
N HIS A 398 2.22 59.23 -21.49
CA HIS A 398 2.00 60.43 -22.30
C HIS A 398 0.55 60.95 -22.28
N LEU A 399 -0.31 60.43 -21.40
CA LEU A 399 -1.64 61.02 -21.22
C LEU A 399 -1.48 62.37 -20.52
N PRO A 400 -1.85 63.50 -21.16
CA PRO A 400 -1.86 64.78 -20.46
C PRO A 400 -2.81 64.64 -19.28
N ALA A 401 -2.31 64.87 -18.07
CA ALA A 401 -3.09 64.79 -16.84
C ALA A 401 -4.20 65.86 -16.88
N ARG A 402 -5.36 65.51 -17.46
CA ARG A 402 -6.53 66.41 -17.56
C ARG A 402 -7.33 66.50 -16.26
N GLY A 403 -6.96 65.76 -15.20
CA GLY A 403 -7.59 65.86 -13.88
C GLY A 403 -7.14 64.79 -12.88
N ALA A 404 -7.49 64.98 -11.60
CA ALA A 404 -7.15 64.05 -10.51
C ALA A 404 -7.75 62.64 -10.68
N GLY A 405 -8.93 62.53 -11.31
CA GLY A 405 -9.60 61.24 -11.55
C GLY A 405 -8.86 60.33 -12.55
N THR A 406 -8.27 60.89 -13.61
CA THR A 406 -7.46 60.13 -14.57
C THR A 406 -6.13 59.69 -13.96
N MET A 407 -5.51 60.54 -13.12
CA MET A 407 -4.34 60.17 -12.33
C MET A 407 -4.65 59.02 -11.35
N ALA A 408 -5.80 59.06 -10.66
CA ALA A 408 -6.24 58.00 -9.76
C ALA A 408 -6.53 56.68 -10.50
N LEU A 409 -7.14 56.74 -11.69
CA LEU A 409 -7.41 55.54 -12.52
C LEU A 409 -6.11 54.93 -13.08
N VAL A 410 -5.17 55.76 -13.54
CA VAL A 410 -3.85 55.30 -14.01
C VAL A 410 -3.03 54.73 -12.86
N ALA A 411 -3.06 55.36 -11.68
CA ALA A 411 -2.46 54.82 -10.46
C ALA A 411 -3.13 53.50 -10.05
N LEU A 412 -4.45 53.35 -10.16
CA LEU A 412 -5.18 52.10 -9.88
C LEU A 412 -4.77 50.99 -10.86
N VAL A 413 -4.61 51.28 -12.16
CA VAL A 413 -4.19 50.30 -13.18
C VAL A 413 -2.70 49.95 -13.07
N GLN A 414 -1.83 50.90 -12.69
CA GLN A 414 -0.43 50.63 -12.40
C GLN A 414 -0.27 49.86 -11.07
N ASN A 415 -1.05 50.21 -10.04
CA ASN A 415 -1.18 49.47 -8.79
C ASN A 415 -1.87 48.11 -8.96
N ALA A 416 -2.64 47.90 -10.03
CA ALA A 416 -3.18 46.59 -10.34
C ALA A 416 -2.06 45.56 -10.52
N ARG A 417 -0.84 45.95 -10.90
CA ARG A 417 0.30 45.01 -10.95
C ARG A 417 0.79 44.56 -9.59
N THR A 418 0.99 45.52 -8.69
CA THR A 418 1.41 45.28 -7.32
C THR A 418 0.31 44.57 -6.53
N ALA A 419 -0.95 44.73 -6.91
CA ALA A 419 -2.10 44.01 -6.33
C ALA A 419 -2.36 42.63 -6.97
N LEU A 420 -2.29 42.49 -8.31
CA LEU A 420 -2.65 41.26 -9.03
C LEU A 420 -1.56 40.19 -8.95
N THR A 421 -0.28 40.57 -8.86
CA THR A 421 0.82 39.57 -8.79
C THR A 421 0.74 38.74 -7.51
N PRO A 422 0.58 39.34 -6.30
CA PRO A 422 0.32 38.58 -5.07
C PRO A 422 -0.94 37.71 -5.15
N ILE A 423 -2.03 38.20 -5.76
CA ILE A 423 -3.26 37.42 -5.96
C ILE A 423 -3.01 36.22 -6.87
N ALA A 424 -2.28 36.39 -7.97
CA ALA A 424 -1.91 35.31 -8.88
C ALA A 424 -1.00 34.27 -8.20
N VAL A 425 -0.03 34.74 -7.39
CA VAL A 425 0.82 33.86 -6.55
C VAL A 425 -0.06 33.08 -5.58
N LEU A 426 -0.94 33.75 -4.85
CA LEU A 426 -1.84 33.10 -3.90
C LEU A 426 -2.74 32.06 -4.59
N ALA A 427 -3.34 32.41 -5.74
CA ALA A 427 -4.16 31.49 -6.52
C ALA A 427 -3.38 30.25 -6.98
N LEU A 428 -2.14 30.42 -7.46
CA LEU A 428 -1.28 29.30 -7.86
C LEU A 428 -0.84 28.45 -6.66
N VAL A 429 -0.51 29.06 -5.52
CA VAL A 429 -0.21 28.32 -4.28
C VAL A 429 -1.43 27.52 -3.85
N THR A 430 -2.60 28.14 -3.78
CA THR A 430 -3.86 27.45 -3.41
C THR A 430 -4.18 26.34 -4.40
N TRP A 431 -3.96 26.53 -5.70
CA TRP A 431 -4.14 25.47 -6.71
C TRP A 431 -3.21 24.27 -6.45
N VAL A 432 -1.91 24.52 -6.27
CA VAL A 432 -0.93 23.44 -6.02
C VAL A 432 -1.24 22.71 -4.72
N LEU A 433 -1.57 23.45 -3.66
CA LEU A 433 -1.90 22.88 -2.36
C LEU A 433 -3.24 22.12 -2.39
N ALA A 434 -4.27 22.63 -3.06
CA ALA A 434 -5.56 21.95 -3.16
C ALA A 434 -5.44 20.59 -3.84
N TRP A 435 -4.70 20.51 -4.96
CA TRP A 435 -4.45 19.24 -5.64
C TRP A 435 -3.59 18.28 -4.83
N SER A 436 -2.48 18.76 -4.25
CA SER A 436 -1.58 17.89 -3.48
C SER A 436 -2.20 17.40 -2.17
N VAL A 437 -2.90 18.26 -1.44
CA VAL A 437 -3.65 17.88 -0.22
C VAL A 437 -4.81 16.96 -0.57
N GLY A 438 -5.61 17.26 -1.59
CA GLY A 438 -6.70 16.39 -2.03
C GLY A 438 -6.20 14.99 -2.42
N ASN A 439 -5.10 14.92 -3.17
CA ASN A 439 -4.46 13.65 -3.52
C ASN A 439 -3.92 12.90 -2.29
N TYR A 440 -3.34 13.60 -1.32
CA TYR A 440 -2.89 13.01 -0.06
C TYR A 440 -4.05 12.47 0.79
N LEU A 441 -5.14 13.22 0.91
CA LEU A 441 -6.33 12.79 1.64
C LEU A 441 -6.97 11.56 1.01
N TYR A 442 -6.78 11.31 -0.29
CA TYR A 442 -7.30 10.13 -0.98
C TYR A 442 -6.31 8.95 -1.03
N ASN A 443 -5.03 9.21 -1.35
CA ASN A 443 -4.03 8.18 -1.63
C ASN A 443 -2.85 8.14 -0.64
N GLY A 444 -2.70 9.16 0.22
CA GLY A 444 -1.57 9.31 1.13
C GLY A 444 -1.49 8.19 2.16
N ARG A 445 -0.26 7.79 2.51
CA ARG A 445 0.03 6.66 3.42
C ARG A 445 0.48 7.12 4.81
N GLY A 446 0.66 8.42 5.01
CA GLY A 446 0.95 9.02 6.32
C GLY A 446 -0.32 9.33 7.12
N PRO A 447 -0.19 9.87 8.34
CA PRO A 447 -1.33 10.24 9.19
C PRO A 447 -2.32 11.16 8.47
N LEU A 448 -3.63 10.93 8.65
CA LEU A 448 -4.73 11.62 7.95
C LEU A 448 -4.82 11.36 6.44
N GLY A 449 -3.91 10.57 5.86
CA GLY A 449 -4.00 10.14 4.47
C GLY A 449 -5.07 9.07 4.27
N GLY A 450 -5.69 9.03 3.09
CA GLY A 450 -6.78 8.10 2.79
C GLY A 450 -6.38 6.62 2.79
N ARG A 451 -5.08 6.34 2.73
CA ARG A 451 -4.49 4.99 2.78
C ARG A 451 -3.56 4.83 3.97
N TYR A 452 -3.80 5.58 5.04
CA TYR A 452 -3.11 5.41 6.30
C TYR A 452 -3.42 4.04 6.90
N ASP A 453 -2.39 3.23 7.10
CA ASP A 453 -2.48 1.83 7.53
C ASP A 453 -1.39 1.57 8.59
N PRO A 454 -1.58 2.07 9.83
CA PRO A 454 -0.60 1.90 10.90
C PRO A 454 -0.50 0.44 11.31
N THR A 455 0.70 0.00 11.68
CA THR A 455 0.94 -1.40 12.06
C THR A 455 0.71 -1.62 13.56
N PRO A 456 -0.19 -2.54 13.97
CA PRO A 456 -0.38 -2.86 15.36
C PRO A 456 0.83 -3.64 15.91
N ILE A 457 1.29 -3.26 17.11
CA ILE A 457 2.35 -3.97 17.85
C ILE A 457 1.74 -4.61 19.10
N THR A 458 1.65 -5.93 19.08
CA THR A 458 1.04 -6.75 20.14
C THR A 458 2.06 -7.13 21.22
N ALA A 459 1.61 -7.79 22.29
CA ALA A 459 2.51 -8.35 23.30
C ALA A 459 3.42 -9.44 22.70
N HIS A 460 2.87 -10.28 21.83
CA HIS A 460 3.59 -11.28 21.06
C HIS A 460 4.79 -10.67 20.31
N HIS A 461 4.57 -9.63 19.50
CA HIS A 461 5.65 -8.96 18.75
C HIS A 461 6.81 -8.48 19.63
N ARG A 462 6.53 -8.00 20.86
CA ARG A 462 7.57 -7.51 21.78
C ARG A 462 8.43 -8.62 22.38
N LEU A 463 7.99 -9.87 22.33
CA LEU A 463 8.78 -11.01 22.82
C LEU A 463 9.97 -11.32 21.90
N LEU A 464 9.92 -10.95 20.63
CA LEU A 464 10.95 -11.31 19.66
C LEU A 464 12.36 -10.86 20.10
N GLU A 465 12.50 -9.65 20.67
CA GLU A 465 13.79 -9.12 21.13
C GLU A 465 14.46 -10.01 22.19
N ARG A 466 13.68 -10.63 23.08
CA ARG A 466 14.18 -11.61 24.07
C ARG A 466 14.85 -12.80 23.38
N PHE A 467 14.28 -13.31 22.29
CA PHE A 467 14.84 -14.46 21.59
C PHE A 467 16.07 -14.08 20.76
N VAL A 468 16.01 -12.94 20.06
CA VAL A 468 17.14 -12.45 19.25
C VAL A 468 18.38 -12.22 20.12
N ALA A 469 18.21 -11.70 21.34
CA ALA A 469 19.32 -11.43 22.26
C ALA A 469 20.06 -12.69 22.75
N GLN A 470 19.46 -13.88 22.63
CA GLN A 470 20.07 -15.15 23.05
C GLN A 470 20.92 -15.79 21.94
N ILE A 471 20.75 -15.37 20.69
CA ILE A 471 21.45 -15.93 19.55
C ILE A 471 22.86 -15.32 19.49
N PRO A 472 23.94 -16.11 19.42
CA PRO A 472 25.28 -15.58 19.24
C PRO A 472 25.37 -14.75 17.94
N PRO A 473 26.06 -13.58 17.93
CA PRO A 473 26.07 -12.69 16.76
C PRO A 473 26.57 -13.33 15.46
N GLU A 474 27.53 -14.25 15.55
CA GLU A 474 28.12 -14.95 14.40
C GLU A 474 27.44 -16.29 14.10
N ALA A 475 26.35 -16.63 14.79
CA ALA A 475 25.62 -17.87 14.57
C ALA A 475 24.99 -17.90 13.17
N ARG A 476 24.97 -19.10 12.57
CA ARG A 476 24.23 -19.38 11.33
C ARG A 476 22.81 -19.73 11.71
N VAL A 477 21.83 -19.03 11.17
CA VAL A 477 20.45 -19.12 11.68
C VAL A 477 19.45 -19.32 10.57
N THR A 478 18.45 -20.16 10.79
CA THR A 478 17.26 -20.25 9.95
C THR A 478 16.06 -19.63 10.69
N ALA A 479 15.21 -18.89 10.00
CA ALA A 479 14.10 -18.17 10.62
C ALA A 479 12.87 -18.11 9.72
N THR A 480 11.68 -18.01 10.30
CA THR A 480 10.45 -17.76 9.53
C THR A 480 10.49 -16.38 8.86
N ALA A 481 9.74 -16.21 7.77
CA ALA A 481 9.86 -15.05 6.88
C ALA A 481 9.73 -13.68 7.57
N GLY A 482 8.82 -13.54 8.54
CA GLY A 482 8.62 -12.31 9.31
C GLY A 482 9.67 -12.07 10.40
N VAL A 483 10.34 -13.13 10.86
CA VAL A 483 11.44 -13.07 11.84
C VAL A 483 12.77 -12.75 11.15
N HIS A 484 12.98 -13.24 9.93
CA HIS A 484 14.26 -13.15 9.20
C HIS A 484 14.92 -11.76 9.22
N PRO A 485 14.22 -10.63 8.95
CA PRO A 485 14.84 -9.31 8.96
C PRO A 485 15.29 -8.81 10.34
N HIS A 486 14.84 -9.44 11.44
CA HIS A 486 15.29 -9.12 12.79
C HIS A 486 16.61 -9.80 13.14
N VAL A 487 17.06 -10.70 12.28
CA VAL A 487 18.15 -11.61 12.52
C VAL A 487 19.10 -11.69 11.32
N SER A 488 19.08 -10.67 10.45
CA SER A 488 19.86 -10.60 9.20
C SER A 488 21.29 -10.10 9.37
N HIS A 489 21.65 -9.50 10.52
CA HIS A 489 22.99 -8.97 10.81
C HIS A 489 23.97 -10.10 11.16
N ARG A 490 24.23 -10.96 10.18
CA ARG A 490 25.11 -12.14 10.26
C ARG A 490 25.47 -12.64 8.87
N ARG A 491 26.56 -13.40 8.77
CA ARG A 491 27.03 -13.92 7.47
C ARG A 491 26.00 -14.84 6.82
N TYR A 492 25.35 -15.71 7.61
CA TYR A 492 24.40 -16.70 7.11
C TYR A 492 23.06 -16.60 7.86
N VAL A 493 22.00 -16.27 7.11
CA VAL A 493 20.63 -16.28 7.60
C VAL A 493 19.67 -16.86 6.55
N TYR A 494 19.05 -17.98 6.88
CA TYR A 494 18.21 -18.76 5.97
C TYR A 494 16.73 -18.52 6.24
N GLN A 495 15.90 -18.66 5.21
CA GLN A 495 14.45 -18.77 5.36
C GLN A 495 14.10 -20.21 5.72
N PHE A 496 13.45 -20.42 6.86
CA PHE A 496 13.05 -21.76 7.30
C PHE A 496 12.13 -22.43 6.26
N PRO A 497 12.35 -23.71 5.89
CA PRO A 497 13.27 -24.69 6.50
C PRO A 497 14.64 -24.78 5.82
N LEU A 498 14.99 -23.84 4.94
CA LEU A 498 16.30 -23.82 4.31
C LEU A 498 17.40 -23.66 5.36
N GLY A 499 18.57 -24.22 5.05
CA GLY A 499 19.73 -24.23 5.94
C GLY A 499 19.74 -25.36 6.97
N LEU A 500 18.67 -26.17 7.11
CA LEU A 500 18.69 -27.35 7.98
C LEU A 500 19.55 -28.48 7.38
N ASP A 501 19.42 -28.72 6.08
CA ASP A 501 20.27 -29.64 5.35
C ASP A 501 21.61 -28.98 5.02
N ALA A 502 22.67 -29.79 4.93
CA ALA A 502 24.01 -29.31 4.62
C ALA A 502 24.05 -28.70 3.20
N PRO A 503 24.39 -27.40 3.05
CA PRO A 503 24.87 -26.88 1.77
C PRO A 503 26.14 -27.64 1.38
N THR A 504 26.51 -27.67 0.11
CA THR A 504 27.84 -28.15 -0.29
C THR A 504 28.76 -26.93 -0.37
N PRO A 505 29.72 -26.72 0.55
CA PRO A 505 30.25 -27.65 1.57
C PRO A 505 29.48 -27.70 2.92
N PRO A 506 29.49 -28.84 3.64
CA PRO A 506 28.62 -29.12 4.81
C PRO A 506 28.80 -28.18 6.02
N THR A 507 29.89 -27.41 6.03
CA THR A 507 30.26 -26.47 7.08
C THR A 507 29.41 -25.20 7.11
N GLU A 508 28.30 -25.14 6.37
CA GLU A 508 27.46 -23.96 6.22
C GLU A 508 26.02 -24.12 6.72
N ARG A 509 25.61 -25.29 7.24
CA ARG A 509 24.27 -25.48 7.85
C ARG A 509 23.93 -24.50 8.98
N ALA A 510 22.65 -24.17 9.15
CA ALA A 510 22.15 -23.43 10.31
C ALA A 510 22.43 -24.21 11.60
N GLN A 511 22.81 -23.49 12.65
CA GLN A 511 23.02 -24.02 14.00
C GLN A 511 21.92 -23.58 14.98
N TRP A 512 21.17 -22.55 14.60
CA TRP A 512 20.08 -22.00 15.36
C TRP A 512 18.84 -21.85 14.47
N ALA A 513 17.66 -22.02 15.05
CA ALA A 513 16.40 -21.76 14.39
C ALA A 513 15.54 -20.86 15.28
N LEU A 514 15.02 -19.76 14.74
CA LEU A 514 14.06 -18.91 15.45
C LEU A 514 12.77 -18.84 14.65
N LEU A 515 11.74 -19.47 15.19
CA LEU A 515 10.48 -19.70 14.49
C LEU A 515 9.36 -18.96 15.22
N ASP A 516 8.46 -18.35 14.45
CA ASP A 516 7.14 -17.94 14.91
C ASP A 516 6.10 -18.79 14.18
N VAL A 517 5.33 -19.57 14.94
CA VAL A 517 4.33 -20.50 14.40
C VAL A 517 2.97 -19.85 14.22
N THR A 518 2.79 -18.60 14.63
CA THR A 518 1.49 -17.89 14.68
C THR A 518 1.22 -17.03 13.44
N THR A 519 2.22 -16.89 12.56
CA THR A 519 2.15 -16.10 11.34
C THR A 519 2.11 -16.98 10.09
N ASN A 520 1.83 -16.38 8.93
CA ASN A 520 1.97 -17.08 7.66
C ASN A 520 3.46 -17.38 7.45
N THR A 521 3.79 -18.66 7.36
CA THR A 521 5.13 -19.14 6.99
C THR A 521 5.10 -19.65 5.55
N ASP A 522 6.27 -19.94 4.98
CA ASP A 522 6.38 -20.57 3.65
C ASP A 522 6.02 -22.07 3.68
N MET A 523 5.62 -22.58 4.85
CA MET A 523 5.15 -23.93 5.08
C MET A 523 3.71 -23.92 5.63
N ALA A 524 2.96 -24.98 5.37
CA ALA A 524 1.71 -25.20 6.09
C ALA A 524 2.02 -25.45 7.58
N PRO A 525 1.14 -25.06 8.52
CA PRO A 525 1.39 -25.25 9.96
C PRO A 525 1.72 -26.70 10.35
N GLY A 526 1.08 -27.68 9.70
CA GLY A 526 1.37 -29.11 9.90
C GLY A 526 2.78 -29.50 9.49
N ASP A 527 3.24 -29.06 8.31
CA ASP A 527 4.59 -29.33 7.81
C ASP A 527 5.66 -28.65 8.67
N LEU A 528 5.39 -27.42 9.14
CA LEU A 528 6.24 -26.71 10.07
C LEU A 528 6.42 -27.51 11.37
N LYS A 529 5.32 -28.00 11.96
CA LYS A 529 5.38 -28.83 13.17
C LYS A 529 6.13 -30.14 12.91
N ALA A 530 5.82 -30.84 11.82
CA ALA A 530 6.49 -32.09 11.47
C ALA A 530 8.00 -31.90 11.31
N GLN A 531 8.42 -30.79 10.68
CA GLN A 531 9.83 -30.44 10.55
C GLN A 531 10.48 -30.16 11.91
N VAL A 532 9.81 -29.45 12.81
CA VAL A 532 10.31 -29.21 14.18
C VAL A 532 10.39 -30.52 14.98
N ASP A 533 9.38 -31.37 14.91
CA ASP A 533 9.39 -32.69 15.57
C ASP A 533 10.58 -33.52 15.08
N ALA A 534 10.85 -33.51 13.77
CA ALA A 534 12.02 -34.18 13.18
C ALA A 534 13.35 -33.59 13.67
N MET A 535 13.44 -32.25 13.81
CA MET A 535 14.61 -31.59 14.38
C MET A 535 14.86 -32.02 15.83
N LEU A 536 13.81 -32.00 16.67
CA LEU A 536 13.88 -32.37 18.09
C LEU A 536 14.21 -33.86 18.29
N ALA A 537 13.70 -34.73 17.41
CA ALA A 537 14.09 -36.14 17.38
C ALA A 537 15.57 -36.36 17.00
N GLY A 538 16.18 -35.41 16.28
CA GLY A 538 17.57 -35.42 15.86
C GLY A 538 18.51 -34.69 16.83
N GLU A 539 19.41 -33.87 16.29
CA GLU A 539 20.47 -33.19 17.04
C GLU A 539 20.03 -31.84 17.64
N TRP A 540 18.83 -31.35 17.32
CA TRP A 540 18.36 -30.04 17.78
C TRP A 540 17.61 -30.12 19.10
N GLY A 541 17.73 -29.09 19.93
CA GLY A 541 16.95 -28.97 21.16
C GLY A 541 16.39 -27.56 21.37
N VAL A 542 15.46 -27.44 22.29
CA VAL A 542 14.83 -26.18 22.69
C VAL A 542 15.79 -25.38 23.58
N VAL A 543 15.98 -24.11 23.25
CA VAL A 543 16.74 -23.16 24.08
C VAL A 543 15.79 -22.25 24.84
N ASP A 544 14.78 -21.72 24.15
CA ASP A 544 13.74 -20.90 24.74
C ASP A 544 12.46 -21.04 23.91
N ALA A 545 11.30 -20.92 24.55
CA ALA A 545 10.01 -20.94 23.86
C ALA A 545 8.94 -20.19 24.65
N ALA A 546 8.22 -19.30 23.98
CA ALA A 546 7.14 -18.54 24.59
C ALA A 546 6.17 -18.03 23.53
N ASP A 547 4.86 -18.14 23.78
CA ASP A 547 3.81 -17.51 22.97
C ASP A 547 3.90 -17.80 21.46
N GLY A 548 4.22 -19.05 21.09
CA GLY A 548 4.36 -19.46 19.69
C GLY A 548 5.72 -19.18 19.06
N PHE A 549 6.62 -18.48 19.76
CA PHE A 549 8.03 -18.42 19.38
C PHE A 549 8.78 -19.65 19.88
N LEU A 550 9.60 -20.22 19.02
CA LEU A 550 10.47 -21.35 19.32
C LEU A 550 11.91 -21.05 18.90
N LEU A 551 12.82 -21.01 19.87
CA LEU A 551 14.25 -20.90 19.65
C LEU A 551 14.90 -22.27 19.84
N LEU A 552 15.45 -22.81 18.77
CA LEU A 552 16.13 -24.10 18.75
C LEU A 552 17.62 -23.89 18.48
N ALA A 553 18.44 -24.78 19.02
CA ALA A 553 19.86 -24.86 18.70
C ALA A 553 20.32 -26.30 18.53
N GLU A 554 21.27 -26.49 17.64
CA GLU A 554 21.98 -27.74 17.47
C GLU A 554 22.78 -28.09 18.75
N GLY A 555 22.65 -29.31 19.24
CA GLY A 555 23.32 -29.80 20.45
C GLY A 555 22.68 -29.33 21.77
N ALA A 556 21.59 -28.54 21.73
CA ALA A 556 20.81 -28.24 22.92
C ALA A 556 20.18 -29.52 23.50
N LYS A 557 20.21 -29.64 24.83
CA LYS A 557 19.83 -30.88 25.53
C LYS A 557 18.33 -31.05 25.69
N GLU A 558 17.61 -29.95 25.85
CA GLU A 558 16.18 -29.98 26.09
C GLU A 558 15.46 -30.37 24.81
N LYS A 559 14.58 -31.37 24.90
CA LYS A 559 13.84 -31.89 23.74
C LYS A 559 12.36 -31.59 23.85
N GLU A 560 11.89 -31.23 25.04
CA GLU A 560 10.49 -30.91 25.30
C GLU A 560 10.24 -29.43 25.11
N ILE A 561 9.13 -29.10 24.44
CA ILE A 561 8.68 -27.72 24.28
C ILE A 561 7.96 -27.32 25.57
N PRO A 562 8.42 -26.27 26.30
CA PRO A 562 7.85 -25.90 27.59
C PRO A 562 6.44 -25.31 27.46
N GLU A 563 5.65 -25.37 28.53
CA GLU A 563 4.27 -24.86 28.56
C GLU A 563 4.15 -23.38 28.14
N THR A 564 5.17 -22.57 28.42
CA THR A 564 5.22 -21.14 28.04
C THR A 564 5.10 -20.93 26.54
N PHE A 565 5.55 -21.88 25.72
CA PHE A 565 5.35 -21.85 24.27
C PHE A 565 3.88 -21.76 23.90
N TYR A 566 3.02 -22.48 24.62
CA TYR A 566 1.61 -22.65 24.26
C TYR A 566 0.73 -21.46 24.67
N THR A 567 1.26 -20.38 25.25
CA THR A 567 0.44 -19.23 25.71
C THR A 567 -0.29 -18.49 24.58
N PHE A 568 0.11 -18.70 23.32
CA PHE A 568 -0.62 -18.16 22.17
C PHE A 568 -2.00 -18.83 21.98
N THR A 569 -2.16 -20.04 22.54
CA THR A 569 -3.41 -20.82 22.53
C THR A 569 -3.98 -21.01 23.94
N LEU A 570 -3.16 -21.30 24.94
CA LEU A 570 -3.58 -21.51 26.32
C LEU A 570 -3.55 -20.18 27.10
N ILE A 571 -4.71 -19.55 27.31
CA ILE A 571 -4.78 -18.23 27.95
C ILE A 571 -4.59 -18.34 29.47
N ASN A 572 -5.44 -19.15 30.10
CA ASN A 572 -5.51 -19.32 31.56
C ASN A 572 -6.32 -20.58 31.92
N GLN A 573 -6.30 -20.92 33.21
CA GLN A 573 -7.19 -21.92 33.79
C GLN A 573 -8.28 -21.20 34.61
N GLU A 574 -9.52 -21.60 34.38
CA GLU A 574 -10.72 -21.12 35.04
C GLU A 574 -11.51 -22.32 35.61
N LYS A 575 -12.61 -22.06 36.33
CA LYS A 575 -13.46 -23.14 36.82
C LYS A 575 -14.14 -23.83 35.63
N ALA A 576 -13.93 -25.15 35.50
CA ALA A 576 -14.54 -25.94 34.43
C ALA A 576 -16.08 -25.84 34.45
N PRO A 577 -16.73 -25.57 33.31
CA PRO A 577 -18.18 -25.62 33.20
C PRO A 577 -18.69 -27.06 33.23
N ASP A 578 -19.98 -27.21 33.54
CA ASP A 578 -20.66 -28.51 33.56
C ASP A 578 -20.99 -29.04 32.14
N VAL A 579 -20.83 -28.20 31.10
CA VAL A 579 -20.97 -28.61 29.69
C VAL A 579 -19.60 -28.99 29.12
N PRO A 580 -19.48 -30.04 28.29
CA PRO A 580 -18.18 -30.55 27.82
C PRO A 580 -17.29 -29.49 27.15
N LEU A 581 -17.88 -28.58 26.39
CA LEU A 581 -17.16 -27.50 25.70
C LEU A 581 -18.08 -26.28 25.61
N GLN A 582 -17.59 -25.11 26.02
CA GLN A 582 -18.33 -23.84 25.96
C GLN A 582 -17.59 -22.84 25.08
N LEU A 583 -18.24 -22.32 24.05
CA LEU A 583 -17.72 -21.20 23.26
C LEU A 583 -17.91 -19.90 24.05
N LEU A 584 -16.82 -19.18 24.29
CA LEU A 584 -16.82 -17.91 25.01
C LEU A 584 -16.95 -16.71 24.08
N SER A 585 -16.20 -16.70 22.97
CA SER A 585 -16.21 -15.57 22.03
C SER A 585 -15.72 -15.95 20.63
N ILE A 586 -16.15 -15.15 19.65
CA ILE A 586 -15.63 -15.13 18.29
C ILE A 586 -15.35 -13.66 17.93
N THR A 587 -14.10 -13.33 17.69
CA THR A 587 -13.66 -12.01 17.23
C THR A 587 -12.86 -12.11 15.93
N ALA A 588 -12.54 -10.97 15.34
CA ALA A 588 -11.79 -10.91 14.08
C ALA A 588 -10.70 -9.84 14.14
N GLU A 589 -9.49 -10.20 13.70
CA GLU A 589 -8.39 -9.29 13.43
C GLU A 589 -8.32 -9.06 11.92
N ASP A 590 -8.74 -7.87 11.47
CA ASP A 590 -8.82 -7.56 10.05
C ASP A 590 -7.66 -6.66 9.62
N TRP A 591 -7.13 -6.91 8.42
CA TRP A 591 -6.24 -6.01 7.70
C TRP A 591 -6.98 -5.46 6.47
N PRO A 592 -7.69 -4.31 6.60
CA PRO A 592 -8.62 -3.84 5.58
C PRO A 592 -7.97 -3.61 4.21
N ARG A 593 -6.71 -3.13 4.20
CA ARG A 593 -5.97 -2.85 2.96
C ARG A 593 -5.83 -4.08 2.06
N TRP A 594 -5.59 -5.25 2.66
CA TRP A 594 -5.42 -6.51 1.93
C TRP A 594 -6.64 -7.42 2.00
N ARG A 595 -7.69 -7.01 2.74
CA ARG A 595 -8.90 -7.80 3.03
C ARG A 595 -8.55 -9.19 3.57
N GLN A 596 -7.54 -9.21 4.45
CA GLN A 596 -7.08 -10.43 5.10
C GLN A 596 -7.55 -10.41 6.56
N THR A 597 -8.34 -11.39 6.94
CA THR A 597 -8.98 -11.48 8.26
C THR A 597 -8.54 -12.73 8.99
N LYS A 598 -8.06 -12.60 10.22
CA LYS A 598 -7.90 -13.74 11.15
C LYS A 598 -9.14 -13.83 12.03
N LEU A 599 -9.71 -15.01 12.19
CA LEU A 599 -10.76 -15.25 13.19
C LEU A 599 -10.11 -15.76 14.47
N VAL A 600 -10.56 -15.25 15.61
CA VAL A 600 -10.11 -15.64 16.94
C VAL A 600 -11.30 -16.24 17.67
N LEU A 601 -11.24 -17.54 17.95
CA LEU A 601 -12.26 -18.29 18.66
C LEU A 601 -11.72 -18.69 20.03
N GLU A 602 -12.53 -18.51 21.07
CA GLU A 602 -12.15 -18.90 22.44
C GLU A 602 -13.16 -19.87 23.02
N TRP A 603 -12.67 -21.01 23.51
CA TRP A 603 -13.47 -22.00 24.22
C TRP A 603 -12.99 -22.17 25.66
N LEU A 604 -13.92 -22.54 26.54
CA LEU A 604 -13.65 -23.06 27.87
C LEU A 604 -13.99 -24.55 27.89
N VAL A 605 -13.00 -25.35 28.30
CA VAL A 605 -13.10 -26.81 28.32
C VAL A 605 -13.79 -27.24 29.62
N GLY A 606 -14.84 -28.05 29.52
CA GLY A 606 -15.62 -28.47 30.68
C GLY A 606 -15.35 -29.86 31.20
N VAL A 607 -16.10 -30.24 32.22
CA VAL A 607 -16.03 -31.57 32.82
C VAL A 607 -16.55 -32.62 31.81
N GLY A 608 -15.82 -33.73 31.67
CA GLY A 608 -16.21 -34.81 30.77
C GLY A 608 -16.01 -34.50 29.29
N TYR A 609 -15.18 -33.51 28.95
CA TYR A 609 -14.79 -33.22 27.58
C TYR A 609 -14.16 -34.44 26.90
N ASP A 610 -14.75 -34.85 25.78
CA ASP A 610 -14.19 -35.84 24.87
C ASP A 610 -14.17 -35.23 23.45
N PRO A 611 -12.99 -35.02 22.85
CA PRO A 611 -12.86 -34.40 21.53
C PRO A 611 -13.44 -35.27 20.40
N THR A 612 -13.64 -36.57 20.60
CA THR A 612 -14.27 -37.46 19.62
C THR A 612 -15.79 -37.28 19.58
N LEU A 613 -16.39 -36.90 20.71
CA LEU A 613 -17.83 -36.66 20.85
C LEU A 613 -18.19 -35.18 20.66
N THR A 614 -17.31 -34.29 21.11
CA THR A 614 -17.50 -32.83 21.10
C THR A 614 -16.29 -32.11 20.50
N PRO A 615 -15.95 -32.36 19.22
CA PRO A 615 -14.80 -31.69 18.60
C PRO A 615 -15.04 -30.18 18.52
N PRO A 616 -13.99 -29.35 18.71
CA PRO A 616 -14.08 -27.93 18.45
C PRO A 616 -14.20 -27.74 16.94
N THR A 617 -15.34 -27.25 16.48
CA THR A 617 -15.62 -27.01 15.07
C THR A 617 -15.99 -25.57 14.85
N ALA A 618 -15.57 -25.03 13.70
CA ALA A 618 -16.10 -23.79 13.16
C ALA A 618 -16.29 -23.96 11.66
N LEU A 619 -17.49 -23.65 11.17
CA LEU A 619 -17.85 -23.62 9.76
C LEU A 619 -18.07 -22.18 9.35
N LEU A 620 -17.25 -21.68 8.44
CA LEU A 620 -17.40 -20.38 7.83
C LEU A 620 -18.26 -20.55 6.58
N LYS A 621 -19.39 -19.85 6.53
CA LYS A 621 -20.38 -19.99 5.46
C LYS A 621 -20.76 -18.67 4.81
N THR A 622 -21.21 -18.73 3.56
CA THR A 622 -21.95 -17.64 2.92
C THR A 622 -23.40 -17.61 3.42
N PRO A 623 -24.15 -16.51 3.22
CA PRO A 623 -25.60 -16.47 3.49
C PRO A 623 -26.42 -17.53 2.74
N GLN A 624 -25.91 -18.03 1.60
CA GLN A 624 -26.50 -19.13 0.84
C GLN A 624 -26.19 -20.52 1.42
N GLN A 625 -25.53 -20.60 2.58
CA GLN A 625 -25.12 -21.83 3.26
C GLN A 625 -23.98 -22.59 2.58
N GLU A 626 -23.22 -21.96 1.68
CA GLU A 626 -22.01 -22.57 1.11
C GLU A 626 -20.87 -22.50 2.12
N VAL A 627 -20.16 -23.62 2.32
CA VAL A 627 -19.01 -23.67 3.24
C VAL A 627 -17.77 -23.11 2.55
N ILE A 628 -17.23 -22.03 3.09
CA ILE A 628 -16.02 -21.34 2.62
C ILE A 628 -14.76 -22.00 3.20
N ALA A 629 -14.81 -22.30 4.49
CA ALA A 629 -13.68 -22.83 5.24
C ALA A 629 -14.14 -23.52 6.53
N THR A 630 -13.35 -24.46 7.01
CA THR A 630 -13.49 -25.10 8.33
C THR A 630 -12.17 -24.98 9.10
N LEU A 631 -12.20 -25.25 10.41
CA LEU A 631 -10.95 -25.33 11.19
C LEU A 631 -9.98 -26.40 10.65
N GLU A 632 -10.51 -27.47 10.05
CA GLU A 632 -9.70 -28.50 9.40
C GLU A 632 -9.03 -27.97 8.13
N SER A 633 -9.78 -27.26 7.27
CA SER A 633 -9.24 -26.76 6.00
C SER A 633 -8.24 -25.62 6.17
N VAL A 634 -8.37 -24.82 7.24
CA VAL A 634 -7.44 -23.69 7.52
C VAL A 634 -6.31 -24.06 8.48
N ALA A 635 -6.39 -25.23 9.11
CA ALA A 635 -5.38 -25.81 10.00
C ALA A 635 -4.70 -24.79 10.95
N PRO A 636 -5.46 -24.13 11.84
CA PRO A 636 -4.91 -23.05 12.68
C PRO A 636 -3.77 -23.59 13.56
N PRO A 637 -2.68 -22.82 13.78
CA PRO A 637 -1.53 -23.29 14.54
C PRO A 637 -1.88 -23.88 15.91
N ALA A 638 -2.87 -23.30 16.61
CA ALA A 638 -3.32 -23.80 17.90
C ALA A 638 -3.72 -25.28 17.87
N LEU A 639 -4.48 -25.73 16.86
CA LEU A 639 -4.96 -27.11 16.75
C LEU A 639 -3.89 -28.08 16.26
N VAL A 640 -2.87 -27.57 15.56
CA VAL A 640 -1.74 -28.36 15.09
C VAL A 640 -0.75 -28.63 16.22
N TRP A 641 -0.38 -27.57 16.95
CA TRP A 641 0.61 -27.65 18.02
C TRP A 641 0.05 -28.23 19.31
N ARG A 642 -1.24 -28.01 19.60
CA ARG A 642 -1.93 -28.53 20.78
C ARG A 642 -3.33 -29.06 20.40
N PRO A 643 -3.41 -30.29 19.87
CA PRO A 643 -4.66 -30.85 19.38
C PRO A 643 -5.70 -30.97 20.50
N PRO A 644 -7.00 -31.01 20.16
CA PRO A 644 -8.09 -31.08 21.15
C PRO A 644 -7.98 -32.24 22.14
N SER A 645 -7.33 -33.35 21.76
CA SER A 645 -7.05 -34.48 22.66
C SER A 645 -6.13 -34.18 23.84
N GLN A 646 -5.45 -33.03 23.84
CA GLN A 646 -4.59 -32.59 24.93
C GLN A 646 -5.27 -31.54 25.84
N TRP A 647 -6.50 -31.14 25.53
CA TRP A 647 -7.20 -30.11 26.29
C TRP A 647 -7.74 -30.67 27.61
N GLN A 648 -7.57 -29.92 28.69
CA GLN A 648 -7.97 -30.32 30.04
C GLN A 648 -9.15 -29.49 30.55
N PRO A 649 -10.04 -30.06 31.39
CA PRO A 649 -11.13 -29.32 32.01
C PRO A 649 -10.64 -28.06 32.76
N GLY A 650 -11.32 -26.93 32.54
CA GLY A 650 -10.98 -25.63 33.10
C GLY A 650 -10.06 -24.78 32.21
N GLU A 651 -9.47 -25.35 31.16
CA GLU A 651 -8.62 -24.57 30.26
C GLU A 651 -9.42 -23.66 29.34
N ARG A 652 -8.97 -22.41 29.23
CA ARG A 652 -9.43 -21.48 28.20
C ARG A 652 -8.48 -21.54 27.01
N VAL A 653 -9.00 -22.02 25.88
CA VAL A 653 -8.24 -22.25 24.65
C VAL A 653 -8.64 -21.24 23.57
N ARG A 654 -7.66 -20.55 23.02
CA ARG A 654 -7.75 -19.64 21.89
C ARG A 654 -7.26 -20.30 20.62
N VAL A 655 -8.10 -20.27 19.59
CA VAL A 655 -7.73 -20.71 18.24
C VAL A 655 -7.83 -19.51 17.32
N THR A 656 -6.68 -19.06 16.83
CA THR A 656 -6.59 -18.01 15.83
C THR A 656 -6.28 -18.62 14.47
N THR A 657 -7.07 -18.29 13.45
CA THR A 657 -6.81 -18.72 12.07
C THR A 657 -5.61 -17.97 11.50
N LEU A 658 -4.95 -18.55 10.49
CA LEU A 658 -4.14 -17.77 9.57
C LEU A 658 -5.01 -16.76 8.80
N GLY A 659 -4.39 -15.83 8.10
CA GLY A 659 -5.11 -14.76 7.42
C GLY A 659 -5.97 -15.27 6.25
N LEU A 660 -7.29 -15.12 6.35
CA LEU A 660 -8.30 -15.59 5.39
C LEU A 660 -8.79 -14.45 4.49
N PHE A 661 -9.11 -14.76 3.23
CA PHE A 661 -9.78 -13.84 2.31
C PHE A 661 -11.28 -14.12 2.33
N LEU A 662 -11.98 -13.47 3.25
CA LEU A 662 -13.40 -13.71 3.49
C LEU A 662 -14.26 -12.93 2.47
N PRO A 663 -15.39 -13.52 2.00
CA PRO A 663 -16.37 -12.77 1.24
C PRO A 663 -16.96 -11.64 2.09
N ARG A 664 -17.62 -10.70 1.41
CA ARG A 664 -18.23 -9.51 2.04
C ARG A 664 -19.08 -9.81 3.27
N THR A 665 -19.78 -10.94 3.27
CA THR A 665 -20.52 -11.45 4.43
C THR A 665 -20.06 -12.87 4.71
N THR A 666 -19.67 -13.13 5.96
CA THR A 666 -19.29 -14.47 6.44
C THR A 666 -20.04 -14.81 7.72
N ILE A 667 -20.67 -15.96 7.72
CA ILE A 667 -21.37 -16.54 8.87
C ILE A 667 -20.45 -17.56 9.53
N VAL A 668 -20.43 -17.58 10.85
CA VAL A 668 -19.67 -18.57 11.62
C VAL A 668 -20.65 -19.40 12.44
N GLU A 669 -20.69 -20.69 12.16
CA GLU A 669 -21.26 -21.69 13.05
C GLU A 669 -20.12 -22.34 13.84
N ALA A 670 -20.28 -22.53 15.15
CA ALA A 670 -19.24 -23.12 15.98
C ALA A 670 -19.84 -24.04 17.06
N SER A 671 -19.07 -25.04 17.46
CA SER A 671 -19.43 -25.93 18.57
C SER A 671 -19.35 -25.24 19.93
N GLY A 672 -20.09 -25.74 20.92
CA GLY A 672 -20.05 -25.23 22.29
C GLY A 672 -20.97 -24.02 22.55
N THR A 673 -21.91 -23.74 21.65
CA THR A 673 -22.95 -22.72 21.83
C THR A 673 -24.29 -23.20 21.27
N GLU A 674 -25.39 -22.77 21.89
CA GLU A 674 -26.74 -22.95 21.36
C GLU A 674 -27.11 -21.84 20.35
N GLN A 675 -26.33 -20.76 20.30
CA GLN A 675 -26.56 -19.65 19.39
C GLN A 675 -26.28 -20.07 17.94
N ARG A 676 -27.28 -19.89 17.05
CA ARG A 676 -27.17 -20.21 15.63
C ARG A 676 -27.64 -19.03 14.75
N PRO A 677 -26.75 -18.43 13.93
CA PRO A 677 -25.30 -18.64 13.88
C PRO A 677 -24.57 -18.07 15.11
N ALA A 678 -23.35 -18.52 15.36
CA ALA A 678 -22.54 -18.08 16.50
C ALA A 678 -21.94 -16.67 16.32
N ALA A 679 -21.65 -16.28 15.07
CA ALA A 679 -21.28 -14.92 14.71
C ALA A 679 -21.59 -14.64 13.24
N ILE A 680 -21.78 -13.36 12.91
CA ILE A 680 -21.86 -12.90 11.52
C ILE A 680 -20.93 -11.71 11.37
N PHE A 681 -20.02 -11.78 10.39
CA PHE A 681 -19.15 -10.69 10.00
C PHE A 681 -19.59 -10.13 8.65
N HIS A 682 -19.66 -8.81 8.56
CA HIS A 682 -20.04 -8.09 7.34
C HIS A 682 -19.06 -6.97 7.06
N ARG A 683 -18.63 -6.84 5.81
CA ARG A 683 -17.74 -5.77 5.37
C ARG A 683 -18.54 -4.64 4.73
N LEU A 684 -18.43 -3.47 5.34
CA LEU A 684 -19.08 -2.25 4.88
C LEU A 684 -18.48 -1.75 3.57
N SER A 685 -19.17 -0.82 2.90
CA SER A 685 -18.71 -0.22 1.63
C SER A 685 -17.40 0.58 1.75
N ASN A 686 -17.04 1.01 2.96
CA ASN A 686 -15.76 1.65 3.25
C ASN A 686 -14.62 0.65 3.53
N GLY A 687 -14.88 -0.67 3.41
CA GLY A 687 -13.92 -1.75 3.64
C GLY A 687 -13.81 -2.21 5.10
N GLN A 688 -14.47 -1.55 6.05
CA GLN A 688 -14.44 -1.93 7.47
C GLN A 688 -15.23 -3.22 7.71
N LEU A 689 -14.61 -4.19 8.38
CA LEU A 689 -15.30 -5.38 8.87
C LEU A 689 -16.02 -5.08 10.20
N VAL A 690 -17.29 -5.46 10.29
CA VAL A 690 -18.11 -5.33 11.51
C VAL A 690 -18.73 -6.68 11.87
N ARG A 691 -18.88 -6.94 13.18
CA ARG A 691 -19.68 -8.06 13.69
C ARG A 691 -21.13 -7.59 13.83
N LEU A 692 -22.07 -8.32 13.26
CA LEU A 692 -23.49 -8.01 13.41
C LEU A 692 -24.00 -8.41 14.81
N PRO A 693 -25.08 -7.80 15.31
CA PRO A 693 -25.65 -8.14 16.61
C PRO A 693 -26.11 -9.61 16.68
N ASP A 694 -25.88 -10.24 17.83
CA ASP A 694 -26.24 -11.65 18.07
C ASP A 694 -27.76 -11.88 18.15
N ASP A 695 -28.50 -10.82 18.50
CA ASP A 695 -29.94 -10.81 18.69
C ASP A 695 -30.72 -10.36 17.43
N LEU A 696 -30.08 -10.27 16.26
CA LEU A 696 -30.76 -9.90 15.00
C LEU A 696 -31.99 -10.76 14.71
N ARG A 697 -31.98 -12.04 15.12
CA ARG A 697 -33.15 -12.92 15.02
C ARG A 697 -34.37 -12.37 15.77
N MET A 698 -34.15 -11.75 16.93
CA MET A 698 -35.18 -11.20 17.82
C MET A 698 -35.40 -9.70 17.62
N ALA A 699 -34.66 -9.06 16.71
CA ALA A 699 -34.79 -7.64 16.43
C ALA A 699 -36.16 -7.35 15.79
N VAL A 700 -37.01 -6.62 16.53
CA VAL A 700 -38.33 -6.18 16.03
C VAL A 700 -38.16 -5.24 14.84
N ASP A 701 -37.20 -4.32 14.90
CA ASP A 701 -36.80 -3.46 13.78
C ASP A 701 -35.40 -3.84 13.30
N LEU A 702 -35.37 -4.72 12.30
CA LEU A 702 -34.14 -5.22 11.70
C LEU A 702 -33.36 -4.10 10.99
N GLY A 703 -34.06 -3.14 10.38
CA GLY A 703 -33.45 -1.99 9.72
C GLY A 703 -32.70 -1.09 10.70
N ALA A 704 -33.32 -0.79 11.85
CA ALA A 704 -32.65 -0.03 12.91
C ALA A 704 -31.43 -0.75 13.47
N ALA A 705 -31.51 -2.07 13.68
CA ALA A 705 -30.39 -2.87 14.15
C ALA A 705 -29.21 -2.88 13.15
N LEU A 706 -29.49 -3.05 11.85
CA LEU A 706 -28.48 -3.01 10.78
C LEU A 706 -27.87 -1.61 10.61
N ALA A 707 -28.68 -0.56 10.68
CA ALA A 707 -28.21 0.83 10.62
C ALA A 707 -27.32 1.17 11.82
N GLY A 708 -27.60 0.60 13.00
CA GLY A 708 -26.81 0.75 14.22
C GLY A 708 -25.36 0.26 14.08
N VAL A 709 -25.12 -0.74 13.22
CA VAL A 709 -23.77 -1.26 12.90
C VAL A 709 -23.18 -0.67 11.61
N GLY A 710 -23.80 0.35 11.04
CA GLY A 710 -23.26 1.11 9.91
C GLY A 710 -23.68 0.61 8.53
N ILE A 711 -24.58 -0.37 8.42
CA ILE A 711 -25.18 -0.77 7.14
C ILE A 711 -26.24 0.27 6.78
N ARG A 712 -25.81 1.33 6.10
CA ARG A 712 -26.66 2.47 5.72
C ARG A 712 -26.11 3.19 4.47
N PRO A 713 -26.96 3.90 3.70
CA PRO A 713 -28.42 3.99 3.86
C PRO A 713 -29.12 2.67 3.51
N LEU A 714 -30.29 2.44 4.12
CA LEU A 714 -31.16 1.31 3.83
C LEU A 714 -32.39 1.82 3.09
N ARG A 715 -32.75 1.16 1.99
CA ARG A 715 -34.07 1.27 1.39
C ARG A 715 -34.97 0.23 2.03
N ALA A 716 -36.13 0.67 2.50
CA ALA A 716 -37.15 -0.21 3.04
C ALA A 716 -38.36 -0.31 2.09
N GLY A 717 -39.02 -1.45 2.08
CA GLY A 717 -40.32 -1.66 1.44
C GLY A 717 -41.24 -2.45 2.36
N GLU A 718 -42.53 -2.13 2.36
CA GLU A 718 -43.52 -2.79 3.20
C GLU A 718 -44.72 -3.23 2.35
N ALA A 719 -45.30 -4.37 2.67
CA ALA A 719 -46.45 -4.92 1.97
C ALA A 719 -47.30 -5.81 2.88
N GLN A 720 -48.58 -6.02 2.55
CA GLN A 720 -49.45 -6.97 3.23
C GLN A 720 -50.00 -7.99 2.26
N PHE A 721 -49.66 -9.27 2.46
CA PHE A 721 -50.11 -10.38 1.62
C PHE A 721 -51.38 -11.02 2.20
N GLN A 722 -52.37 -11.27 1.34
CA GLN A 722 -53.59 -11.99 1.71
C GLN A 722 -53.34 -13.51 1.63
N MET A 723 -53.49 -14.20 2.77
CA MET A 723 -53.25 -15.64 2.85
C MET A 723 -54.53 -16.47 2.60
N PRO A 724 -54.47 -17.59 1.85
CA PRO A 724 -55.68 -18.32 1.43
C PRO A 724 -56.40 -19.02 2.58
N GLU A 725 -55.66 -19.57 3.54
CA GLU A 725 -56.20 -20.53 4.52
C GLU A 725 -56.59 -19.89 5.86
N THR A 726 -56.08 -18.70 6.20
CA THR A 726 -56.25 -18.10 7.53
C THR A 726 -57.18 -16.88 7.57
N LYS A 727 -57.59 -16.33 6.41
CA LYS A 727 -58.23 -14.99 6.28
C LYS A 727 -57.48 -13.87 7.02
N LYS A 728 -56.18 -14.05 7.31
CA LYS A 728 -55.31 -13.06 7.95
C LYS A 728 -54.31 -12.53 6.93
N SER A 729 -54.03 -11.23 6.98
CA SER A 729 -52.91 -10.66 6.24
C SER A 729 -51.60 -10.94 6.96
N VAL A 730 -50.52 -11.14 6.20
CA VAL A 730 -49.15 -11.25 6.72
C VAL A 730 -48.39 -10.01 6.26
N GLU A 731 -47.91 -9.23 7.23
CA GLU A 731 -47.06 -8.07 6.97
C GLU A 731 -45.68 -8.55 6.50
N LEU A 732 -45.16 -7.97 5.42
CA LEU A 732 -43.79 -8.06 4.99
C LEU A 732 -43.11 -6.71 5.16
N ARG A 733 -41.92 -6.70 5.75
CA ARG A 733 -40.96 -5.60 5.63
C ARG A 733 -39.66 -6.12 5.04
N VAL A 734 -39.08 -5.37 4.11
CA VAL A 734 -37.82 -5.68 3.44
C VAL A 734 -36.88 -4.50 3.58
N TRP A 735 -35.61 -4.78 3.87
CA TRP A 735 -34.52 -3.80 3.83
C TRP A 735 -33.45 -4.25 2.85
N VAL A 736 -32.93 -3.29 2.08
CA VAL A 736 -31.83 -3.48 1.13
C VAL A 736 -30.87 -2.30 1.28
N ALA A 737 -29.56 -2.58 1.33
CA ALA A 737 -28.56 -1.52 1.41
C ALA A 737 -28.48 -0.73 0.10
N GLU A 738 -28.62 0.59 0.19
CA GLU A 738 -28.44 1.47 -0.96
C GLU A 738 -26.94 1.66 -1.22
N ARG A 739 -26.44 0.90 -2.20
CA ARG A 739 -25.06 0.99 -2.68
C ARG A 739 -25.00 0.89 -4.19
N ASN A 740 -23.85 1.28 -4.75
CA ASN A 740 -23.53 0.91 -6.13
C ASN A 740 -23.28 -0.59 -6.15
N LEU A 741 -24.05 -1.29 -6.99
CA LEU A 741 -23.89 -2.71 -7.27
C LEU A 741 -23.19 -2.88 -8.62
N HIS A 742 -22.47 -3.99 -8.76
CA HIS A 742 -21.83 -4.40 -10.00
C HIS A 742 -22.34 -5.77 -10.43
N PRO A 743 -22.36 -6.08 -11.74
CA PRO A 743 -22.53 -7.47 -12.19
C PRO A 743 -21.56 -8.39 -11.44
N GLY A 744 -22.07 -9.51 -10.89
CA GLY A 744 -21.33 -10.42 -10.02
C GLY A 744 -21.43 -10.11 -8.53
N ASP A 745 -21.93 -8.94 -8.13
CA ASP A 745 -22.09 -8.61 -6.71
C ASP A 745 -23.20 -9.43 -6.06
N ASN A 746 -22.98 -9.76 -4.79
CA ASN A 746 -24.02 -10.28 -3.91
C ASN A 746 -24.89 -9.14 -3.36
N LEU A 747 -26.19 -9.24 -3.58
CA LEU A 747 -27.22 -8.36 -3.01
C LEU A 747 -27.80 -9.02 -1.76
N ASP A 748 -27.61 -8.38 -0.61
CA ASP A 748 -28.23 -8.80 0.65
C ASP A 748 -29.63 -8.18 0.80
N LEU A 749 -30.60 -9.02 1.18
CA LEU A 749 -31.97 -8.66 1.49
C LEU A 749 -32.34 -9.18 2.86
N TRP A 750 -32.74 -8.26 3.74
CA TRP A 750 -33.21 -8.60 5.08
C TRP A 750 -34.73 -8.48 5.11
N LEU A 751 -35.43 -9.51 5.57
CA LEU A 751 -36.89 -9.58 5.54
C LEU A 751 -37.44 -9.83 6.94
N ARG A 752 -38.60 -9.25 7.25
CA ARG A 752 -39.42 -9.57 8.41
C ARG A 752 -40.83 -9.90 7.97
N TRP A 753 -41.32 -11.05 8.41
CA TRP A 753 -42.70 -11.48 8.20
C TRP A 753 -43.47 -11.42 9.51
N GLY A 754 -44.63 -10.76 9.53
CA GLY A 754 -45.55 -10.70 10.68
C GLY A 754 -46.33 -12.01 10.86
N ALA A 755 -45.62 -13.13 10.99
CA ALA A 755 -46.18 -14.45 11.21
C ALA A 755 -45.40 -15.17 12.32
N SER A 756 -46.07 -15.94 13.17
CA SER A 756 -45.41 -16.76 14.18
C SER A 756 -44.93 -18.11 13.63
N GLU A 757 -45.54 -18.57 12.54
CA GLU A 757 -45.17 -19.78 11.81
C GLU A 757 -45.40 -19.55 10.32
N TRP A 758 -44.55 -20.13 9.47
CA TRP A 758 -44.68 -19.97 8.02
C TRP A 758 -45.75 -20.93 7.46
N PRO A 759 -46.77 -20.46 6.73
CA PRO A 759 -47.84 -21.32 6.22
C PRO A 759 -47.33 -22.30 5.16
N THR A 760 -47.41 -23.61 5.41
CA THR A 760 -47.16 -24.63 4.40
C THR A 760 -48.39 -24.82 3.50
N PRO A 761 -48.25 -24.96 2.16
CA PRO A 761 -47.02 -25.20 1.42
C PRO A 761 -46.39 -23.93 0.79
N LEU A 762 -46.68 -22.72 1.26
CA LEU A 762 -46.27 -21.49 0.60
C LEU A 762 -44.74 -21.28 0.60
N SER A 763 -44.23 -20.59 -0.42
CA SER A 763 -42.83 -20.20 -0.58
C SER A 763 -42.71 -18.71 -0.88
N ILE A 764 -41.58 -18.12 -0.48
CA ILE A 764 -41.21 -16.76 -0.86
C ILE A 764 -40.49 -16.84 -2.20
N PHE A 765 -40.76 -15.91 -3.11
CA PHE A 765 -39.89 -15.67 -4.24
C PHE A 765 -39.20 -14.33 -4.09
N VAL A 766 -37.91 -14.30 -4.43
CA VAL A 766 -37.08 -13.09 -4.40
C VAL A 766 -36.36 -13.03 -5.74
N HIS A 767 -36.83 -12.15 -6.62
CA HIS A 767 -36.36 -12.06 -8.00
C HIS A 767 -35.68 -10.73 -8.23
N VAL A 768 -34.44 -10.75 -8.72
CA VAL A 768 -33.82 -9.59 -9.35
C VAL A 768 -34.26 -9.56 -10.79
N ARG A 769 -34.83 -8.42 -11.22
CA ARG A 769 -35.34 -8.22 -12.56
C ARG A 769 -34.56 -7.14 -13.30
N ARG A 770 -34.35 -7.35 -14.59
CA ARG A 770 -33.81 -6.35 -15.52
C ARG A 770 -34.83 -6.11 -16.62
N ASN A 771 -35.32 -4.89 -16.76
CA ASN A 771 -36.38 -4.53 -17.71
C ASN A 771 -37.64 -5.42 -17.60
N GLY A 772 -37.96 -5.88 -16.38
CA GLY A 772 -39.10 -6.74 -16.10
C GLY A 772 -38.83 -8.25 -16.20
N GLU A 773 -37.70 -8.70 -16.74
CA GLU A 773 -37.33 -10.11 -16.82
C GLU A 773 -36.55 -10.56 -15.58
N THR A 774 -36.89 -11.71 -14.99
CA THR A 774 -36.13 -12.28 -13.87
C THR A 774 -34.78 -12.80 -14.36
N VAL A 775 -33.71 -12.22 -13.83
CA VAL A 775 -32.32 -12.55 -14.19
C VAL A 775 -31.56 -13.28 -13.08
N ALA A 776 -32.00 -13.15 -11.83
CA ALA A 776 -31.51 -13.94 -10.70
C ALA A 776 -32.60 -14.10 -9.64
N GLN A 777 -32.53 -15.18 -8.84
CA GLN A 777 -33.57 -15.50 -7.86
C GLN A 777 -33.06 -16.24 -6.63
N ALA A 778 -33.78 -16.13 -5.51
CA ALA A 778 -33.50 -16.87 -4.26
C ALA A 778 -34.81 -17.32 -3.57
N ASP A 779 -35.54 -18.23 -4.21
CA ASP A 779 -36.87 -18.67 -3.81
C ASP A 779 -36.84 -19.76 -2.71
N GLY A 780 -37.92 -19.87 -1.95
CA GLY A 780 -38.15 -20.89 -0.92
C GLY A 780 -38.78 -20.34 0.36
N ALA A 781 -39.22 -21.21 1.27
CA ALA A 781 -39.70 -20.83 2.61
C ALA A 781 -38.60 -20.11 3.43
N PRO A 782 -38.96 -19.24 4.41
CA PRO A 782 -38.01 -18.66 5.36
C PRO A 782 -37.13 -19.75 5.97
N ARG A 783 -35.81 -19.55 5.92
CA ARG A 783 -34.86 -20.61 6.28
C ARG A 783 -33.64 -20.15 7.06
N PHE A 784 -33.38 -18.84 7.12
CA PHE A 784 -32.15 -18.36 7.75
C PHE A 784 -32.23 -18.46 9.28
N TRP A 785 -33.27 -17.87 9.88
CA TRP A 785 -33.55 -18.01 11.30
C TRP A 785 -34.89 -18.73 11.52
N PRO A 786 -35.03 -19.50 12.62
CA PRO A 786 -36.34 -19.99 13.03
C PRO A 786 -37.22 -18.82 13.51
N ALA A 787 -38.54 -19.03 13.49
CA ALA A 787 -39.50 -18.02 13.91
C ALA A 787 -39.25 -17.49 15.35
N ALA A 788 -39.55 -16.22 15.56
CA ALA A 788 -39.59 -15.56 16.86
C ALA A 788 -41.06 -15.37 17.29
N GLU A 789 -41.29 -14.86 18.50
CA GLU A 789 -42.65 -14.61 18.98
C GLU A 789 -43.31 -13.47 18.19
N GLY A 790 -44.27 -13.82 17.34
CA GLY A 790 -45.05 -12.86 16.55
C GLY A 790 -44.48 -12.48 15.17
N PHE A 791 -43.24 -12.86 14.84
CA PHE A 791 -42.63 -12.58 13.53
C PHE A 791 -41.51 -13.57 13.14
N ILE A 792 -41.17 -13.61 11.85
CA ILE A 792 -40.03 -14.35 11.30
C ILE A 792 -39.07 -13.38 10.63
N ASN A 793 -37.87 -13.22 11.18
CA ASN A 793 -36.76 -12.58 10.49
C ASN A 793 -36.10 -13.58 9.53
N ASP A 794 -35.80 -13.16 8.31
CA ASP A 794 -35.15 -13.97 7.27
C ASP A 794 -34.09 -13.14 6.53
N TRP A 795 -33.13 -13.81 5.91
CA TRP A 795 -32.10 -13.17 5.10
C TRP A 795 -31.93 -13.94 3.79
N ARG A 796 -32.06 -13.22 2.68
CA ARG A 796 -31.77 -13.72 1.34
C ARG A 796 -30.60 -12.98 0.74
N GLN A 797 -29.78 -13.70 -0.01
CA GLN A 797 -28.73 -13.09 -0.81
C GLN A 797 -28.85 -13.60 -2.25
N VAL A 798 -28.87 -12.67 -3.19
CA VAL A 798 -28.98 -12.94 -4.64
C VAL A 798 -27.75 -12.38 -5.33
N THR A 799 -27.09 -13.18 -6.16
CA THR A 799 -25.93 -12.73 -6.95
C THR A 799 -26.42 -12.15 -8.27
N LEU A 800 -25.99 -10.94 -8.60
CA LEU A 800 -26.26 -10.36 -9.92
C LEU A 800 -25.47 -11.14 -10.97
N PRO A 801 -26.06 -11.53 -12.12
CA PRO A 801 -25.32 -12.22 -13.17
C PRO A 801 -24.15 -11.36 -13.66
N ALA A 802 -22.94 -11.93 -13.68
CA ALA A 802 -21.72 -11.20 -14.00
C ALA A 802 -21.60 -10.84 -15.49
N ASP A 803 -22.31 -11.57 -16.35
CA ASP A 803 -22.32 -11.45 -17.81
C ASP A 803 -23.34 -10.42 -18.33
N LEU A 804 -24.26 -9.96 -17.48
CA LEU A 804 -25.26 -8.97 -17.88
C LEU A 804 -24.75 -7.54 -17.78
N PRO A 805 -25.04 -6.69 -18.78
CA PRO A 805 -24.60 -5.31 -18.75
C PRO A 805 -25.41 -4.49 -17.71
N PRO A 806 -24.78 -3.48 -17.07
CA PRO A 806 -25.35 -2.76 -15.94
C PRO A 806 -26.48 -1.78 -16.33
N ASP A 807 -26.73 -1.56 -17.63
CA ASP A 807 -27.81 -0.73 -18.13
C ASP A 807 -29.19 -1.39 -17.97
N GLY A 808 -30.24 -0.59 -18.15
CA GLY A 808 -31.62 -1.02 -17.96
C GLY A 808 -32.15 -0.77 -16.56
N GLU A 809 -33.43 -1.03 -16.38
CA GLU A 809 -34.10 -0.90 -15.10
C GLU A 809 -33.91 -2.16 -14.27
N TRP A 810 -33.09 -2.08 -13.23
CA TRP A 810 -32.89 -3.16 -12.27
C TRP A 810 -33.85 -2.98 -11.11
N THR A 811 -34.69 -3.97 -10.85
CA THR A 811 -35.62 -3.95 -9.72
C THR A 811 -35.55 -5.26 -8.96
N LEU A 812 -36.00 -5.22 -7.72
CA LEU A 812 -36.20 -6.40 -6.91
C LEU A 812 -37.71 -6.63 -6.75
N ALA A 813 -38.15 -7.85 -6.96
CA ALA A 813 -39.52 -8.29 -6.70
C ALA A 813 -39.52 -9.34 -5.59
N VAL A 814 -40.33 -9.12 -4.55
CA VAL A 814 -40.53 -10.05 -3.45
C VAL A 814 -42.00 -10.41 -3.37
N GLY A 815 -42.33 -11.69 -3.34
CA GLY A 815 -43.71 -12.10 -3.11
C GLY A 815 -43.85 -13.52 -2.58
N VAL A 816 -45.09 -13.98 -2.49
CA VAL A 816 -45.44 -15.30 -1.95
C VAL A 816 -46.19 -16.09 -3.01
N TYR A 817 -45.90 -17.39 -3.12
CA TYR A 817 -46.56 -18.27 -4.07
C TYR A 817 -46.70 -19.68 -3.50
N ASN A 818 -47.66 -20.44 -4.04
CA ASN A 818 -47.75 -21.87 -3.80
C ASN A 818 -46.87 -22.60 -4.84
N PRO A 819 -45.81 -23.32 -4.41
CA PRO A 819 -44.89 -24.00 -5.32
C PRO A 819 -45.51 -25.18 -6.06
N GLN A 820 -46.64 -25.75 -5.56
CA GLN A 820 -47.31 -26.87 -6.20
C GLN A 820 -48.26 -26.41 -7.31
N SER A 821 -48.99 -25.31 -7.10
CA SER A 821 -49.96 -24.79 -8.08
C SER A 821 -49.45 -23.62 -8.91
N GLY A 822 -48.35 -22.98 -8.50
CA GLY A 822 -47.85 -21.74 -9.10
C GLY A 822 -48.67 -20.50 -8.75
N ALA A 823 -49.75 -20.63 -7.95
CA ALA A 823 -50.62 -19.52 -7.60
C ALA A 823 -49.87 -18.47 -6.75
N ARG A 824 -49.91 -17.21 -7.17
CA ARG A 824 -49.33 -16.06 -6.45
C ARG A 824 -50.31 -15.49 -5.43
N MET A 825 -49.80 -15.06 -4.28
CA MET A 825 -50.60 -14.38 -3.26
C MET A 825 -50.69 -12.89 -3.57
N THR A 826 -51.89 -12.32 -3.46
CA THR A 826 -52.12 -10.91 -3.76
C THR A 826 -51.87 -10.02 -2.55
N LEU A 827 -51.34 -8.84 -2.85
CA LEU A 827 -51.27 -7.70 -1.96
C LEU A 827 -52.62 -7.00 -1.86
N GLU A 828 -52.81 -6.18 -0.83
CA GLU A 828 -54.03 -5.37 -0.65
C GLU A 828 -54.30 -4.40 -1.81
N ASN A 829 -53.25 -3.98 -2.52
CA ASN A 829 -53.37 -3.11 -3.70
C ASN A 829 -53.73 -3.86 -5.00
N GLY A 830 -53.91 -5.19 -4.94
CA GLY A 830 -54.23 -6.04 -6.09
C GLY A 830 -53.04 -6.53 -6.91
N GLU A 831 -51.81 -6.09 -6.59
CA GLU A 831 -50.58 -6.66 -7.17
C GLU A 831 -50.24 -7.99 -6.50
N ASP A 832 -49.26 -8.74 -7.03
CA ASP A 832 -48.86 -10.05 -6.51
C ASP A 832 -47.41 -10.07 -5.96
N GLU A 833 -46.77 -8.91 -5.90
CA GLU A 833 -45.39 -8.74 -5.48
C GLU A 833 -45.10 -7.32 -4.98
N LEU A 834 -44.19 -7.21 -4.03
CA LEU A 834 -43.59 -5.94 -3.62
C LEU A 834 -42.38 -5.64 -4.52
N ARG A 835 -42.41 -4.52 -5.24
CA ARG A 835 -41.30 -4.03 -6.05
C ARG A 835 -40.44 -3.03 -5.30
N ILE A 836 -39.12 -3.25 -5.28
CA ILE A 836 -38.13 -2.37 -4.67
C ILE A 836 -37.10 -1.99 -5.73
N GLY A 837 -37.00 -0.70 -6.06
CA GLY A 837 -36.11 -0.24 -7.12
C GLY A 837 -36.35 1.23 -7.52
N PRO A 838 -35.60 1.73 -8.51
CA PRO A 838 -34.54 1.03 -9.22
C PRO A 838 -33.29 0.79 -8.34
N LEU A 839 -32.62 -0.34 -8.55
CA LEU A 839 -31.31 -0.68 -7.98
C LEU A 839 -30.21 0.02 -8.78
N ARG A 840 -29.18 0.53 -8.10
CA ARG A 840 -28.09 1.25 -8.76
C ARG A 840 -26.98 0.29 -9.22
N VAL A 841 -27.19 -0.34 -10.37
CA VAL A 841 -26.18 -1.21 -11.00
C VAL A 841 -25.28 -0.38 -11.92
N MET A 842 -23.97 -0.54 -11.79
CA MET A 842 -22.94 0.20 -12.54
C MET A 842 -21.85 -0.75 -13.02
N PRO A 843 -21.08 -0.40 -14.07
CA PRO A 843 -19.93 -1.19 -14.49
C PRO A 843 -18.98 -1.43 -13.31
N ALA A 844 -18.44 -2.64 -13.21
CA ALA A 844 -17.48 -2.98 -12.17
C ALA A 844 -16.27 -2.02 -12.24
N PRO A 845 -15.88 -1.36 -11.13
CA PRO A 845 -14.69 -0.54 -11.12
C PRO A 845 -13.47 -1.44 -11.37
N PRO A 846 -12.40 -0.89 -11.97
CA PRO A 846 -11.15 -1.63 -12.11
C PRO A 846 -10.73 -2.22 -10.76
N PRO A 847 -10.07 -3.40 -10.75
CA PRO A 847 -9.57 -3.99 -9.53
C PRO A 847 -8.67 -2.98 -8.80
N ASP A 848 -8.72 -2.97 -7.46
CA ASP A 848 -7.70 -2.27 -6.68
C ASP A 848 -6.41 -3.10 -6.64
N GLN A 849 -5.34 -2.55 -6.07
CA GLN A 849 -4.04 -3.22 -6.05
C GLN A 849 -4.09 -4.57 -5.32
N ALA A 850 -4.85 -4.67 -4.22
CA ALA A 850 -4.99 -5.92 -3.47
C ALA A 850 -5.65 -7.00 -4.31
N CYS A 851 -6.75 -6.68 -5.01
CA CYS A 851 -7.46 -7.60 -5.89
C CYS A 851 -6.61 -8.00 -7.12
N ALA A 852 -5.82 -7.06 -7.65
CA ALA A 852 -4.94 -7.31 -8.78
C ALA A 852 -3.76 -8.24 -8.41
N LEU A 853 -3.20 -8.12 -7.20
CA LEU A 853 -2.10 -8.97 -6.73
C LEU A 853 -2.58 -10.29 -6.13
N ILE A 854 -3.72 -10.27 -5.46
CA ILE A 854 -4.30 -11.39 -4.71
C ILE A 854 -5.79 -11.48 -5.12
N PRO A 855 -6.12 -12.25 -6.16
CA PRO A 855 -7.48 -12.38 -6.68
C PRO A 855 -8.50 -12.82 -5.61
N GLN A 856 -8.08 -13.61 -4.63
CA GLN A 856 -8.94 -14.03 -3.52
C GLN A 856 -9.48 -12.84 -2.71
N SER A 857 -8.73 -11.74 -2.64
CA SER A 857 -9.16 -10.55 -1.92
C SER A 857 -10.37 -9.86 -2.58
N CYS A 858 -10.61 -10.06 -3.88
CA CYS A 858 -11.72 -9.44 -4.60
C CYS A 858 -13.09 -9.84 -4.04
N ALA A 859 -13.21 -11.04 -3.46
CA ALA A 859 -14.46 -11.55 -2.89
C ALA A 859 -14.96 -10.71 -1.70
N GLY A 860 -14.04 -10.05 -0.99
CA GLY A 860 -14.34 -9.16 0.13
C GLY A 860 -14.59 -7.72 -0.28
N ARG A 861 -14.85 -7.41 -1.55
CA ARG A 861 -15.00 -6.02 -2.03
C ARG A 861 -16.39 -5.41 -1.74
#